data_AF-T2JUQ5-F1
#
_entry.id   AF-T2JUQ5-F1
#
_cell.length_a   1.000
_cell.length_b   1.000
_cell.length_c   1.000
_cell.angle_alpha   90.00
_cell.angle_beta   90.00
_cell.angle_gamma   90.00
#
_symmetry.space_group_name_H-M   'P 1'
#
loop_
_entity.id
_entity.type
_entity.pdbx_description
1 polymer ?
#
loop_
_entity_poly.entity_id
_entity_poly.type
_entity_poly.pdbx_seq_one_letter_code
_entity_poly.pdbx_strand_id
1 'polypeptide(L)'
;MAPVQAFYGEPRGLLNSVAHEGQKTVITQSMCRRPNPDGSESSACVACNSPCVDIDAERSYWDAIKRPDYKLLYYSYAGLVVGFFLYYYLYSGSWAYLLSGAWTHQENQLDLLFSPGFYIFNTAIPIPRLIAAPLTVATCMALGYFLGIRLERIYKSYQLKLNPALNNQQIQHQIFTLTTFWVFNFFFIFAGRSYISKFPIQVQYLFNLGLVLASSLWLYRTWSRSSERYSRESLANRLRKQLTRLKVDVSRFLEGRSLDLLSADEVYVLAKILPGFTGDKRLEAYKGILRDSLEEGYVNSASSLEVLQQMRGELGISEQEHLTILTELGVEDPDLLDPNQQRSRENQLRLQSFRQRIRGMVGSKRRRGAKGLGRELLKVVKKEKAIGDVLDKEGGSVESLSREYGITLEEEKQIIANLDEDSQLERRSQLLLQQLQDLYDTELALLYPPEILNIPHLRKGLEILRNTVAQKQQVIAKGVLKILEEWDSGTEATRLVLALATLTPNVLPSLLENHDQKWTERLNDLYLSRLQQQLKLAESIPPKVSEDLMIAYLETLLAEPDSLTKTVSLYLLNKLDKQRGKQQAHQLLDSYLMLNPSLKETAQQIINDTGEQASKVITPLERLLYLSSCDLLKGLKAESLMELSYQVPIKEYKQSDIIWEQGDITKDLFLLLDGKVEYQQILEDDTVIVDEVEPVNFLNKLEILGNLEAITTVIVTSPKACFLVIEGTILNELIEQDKRFARNVIEQESRQLQELQRLAS
;
A
#
# COMPACT_ATOMS: atom_id res chain seq x y z
N MET A 1 2.50 5.66 29.01
CA MET A 1 2.64 7.11 28.76
C MET A 1 1.74 7.86 29.73
N ALA A 2 2.12 9.07 30.17
CA ALA A 2 1.23 9.91 30.97
C ALA A 2 0.16 10.54 30.05
N PRO A 3 -1.15 10.41 30.36
CA PRO A 3 -2.27 10.99 29.59
C PRO A 3 -2.08 12.46 29.16
N VAL A 4 -1.41 13.25 30.00
CA VAL A 4 -1.17 14.68 29.79
C VAL A 4 -0.20 14.95 28.63
N GLN A 5 0.82 14.10 28.45
CA GLN A 5 1.78 14.23 27.35
C GLN A 5 1.13 13.93 26.00
N ALA A 6 0.23 12.94 25.94
CA ALA A 6 -0.56 12.63 24.74
C ALA A 6 -1.42 13.84 24.32
N PHE A 7 -1.99 14.49 25.33
CA PHE A 7 -2.99 15.52 25.13
C PHE A 7 -2.40 16.87 24.68
N TYR A 8 -1.19 17.21 25.16
CA TYR A 8 -0.53 18.49 24.84
C TYR A 8 0.68 18.38 23.89
N GLY A 9 1.23 17.18 23.69
CA GLY A 9 2.43 16.96 22.87
C GLY A 9 2.17 16.83 21.37
N GLU A 10 0.90 16.72 20.95
CA GLU A 10 0.50 16.24 19.62
C GLU A 10 -0.47 17.23 18.92
N PRO A 11 -0.43 17.39 17.58
CA PRO A 11 0.72 17.42 16.67
C PRO A 11 1.37 18.83 16.62
N ARG A 12 2.68 18.89 16.31
CA ARG A 12 3.49 20.13 16.18
C ARG A 12 3.37 21.09 17.38
N GLY A 13 3.63 20.60 18.60
CA GLY A 13 3.84 21.46 19.76
C GLY A 13 4.80 22.61 19.44
N LEU A 14 4.54 23.81 19.97
CA LEU A 14 5.23 25.05 19.55
C LEU A 14 6.76 24.97 19.65
N LEU A 15 7.29 24.13 20.55
CA LEU A 15 8.71 23.94 20.81
C LEU A 15 9.22 22.54 20.45
N ASN A 16 8.36 21.67 19.87
CA ASN A 16 8.75 20.30 19.55
C ASN A 16 9.55 20.25 18.25
N SER A 17 10.60 19.42 18.23
CA SER A 17 11.31 19.10 17.00
C SER A 17 10.42 18.27 16.05
N VAL A 18 10.48 18.54 14.76
CA VAL A 18 9.76 17.79 13.74
C VAL A 18 10.62 16.59 13.31
N ALA A 19 10.14 15.37 13.53
CA ALA A 19 10.92 14.14 13.31
C ALA A 19 11.12 13.82 11.81
N HIS A 20 10.17 14.22 10.96
CA HIS A 20 10.18 13.96 9.53
C HIS A 20 10.78 15.08 8.68
N GLU A 21 11.04 16.26 9.25
CA GLU A 21 11.69 17.38 8.56
C GLU A 21 13.18 17.44 8.92
N GLY A 22 14.02 16.90 8.03
CA GLY A 22 15.41 17.34 7.83
C GLY A 22 16.27 17.60 9.08
N GLN A 23 16.26 16.71 10.08
CA GLN A 23 17.22 16.83 11.19
C GLN A 23 18.63 16.45 10.70
N LYS A 24 19.61 17.30 11.00
CA LYS A 24 21.05 16.97 10.85
C LYS A 24 21.48 15.81 11.75
N THR A 25 20.66 15.49 12.76
CA THR A 25 20.89 14.43 13.75
C THR A 25 19.88 13.31 13.56
N VAL A 26 20.36 12.06 13.59
CA VAL A 26 19.55 10.84 13.46
C VAL A 26 18.63 10.62 14.69
N ILE A 27 18.88 11.34 15.78
CA ILE A 27 18.22 11.19 17.09
C ILE A 27 17.36 12.42 17.35
N THR A 28 16.06 12.23 17.59
CA THR A 28 15.13 13.28 17.98
C THR A 28 15.29 13.66 19.46
N GLN A 29 14.64 14.74 19.91
CA GLN A 29 14.78 15.26 21.27
C GLN A 29 14.45 14.24 22.38
N SER A 30 13.47 13.37 22.16
CA SER A 30 12.94 12.42 23.14
C SER A 30 13.42 10.99 22.94
N MET A 31 14.15 10.70 21.87
CA MET A 31 14.63 9.34 21.58
C MET A 31 15.57 8.78 22.67
N CYS A 32 15.45 7.48 22.91
CA CYS A 32 16.39 6.72 23.72
C CYS A 32 17.80 6.86 23.14
N ARG A 33 18.74 7.35 23.96
CA ARG A 33 20.11 7.66 23.55
C ARG A 33 21.14 7.09 24.52
N ARG A 34 22.35 6.85 24.02
CA ARG A 34 23.50 6.47 24.83
C ARG A 34 24.72 7.29 24.42
N PRO A 35 25.52 7.76 25.39
CA PRO A 35 26.79 8.41 25.07
C PRO A 35 27.80 7.39 24.56
N ASN A 36 28.45 7.69 23.45
CA ASN A 36 29.59 6.96 22.92
C ASN A 36 30.89 7.43 23.60
N PRO A 37 31.96 6.61 23.58
CA PRO A 37 33.25 6.96 24.19
C PRO A 37 33.92 8.21 23.60
N ASP A 38 33.55 8.61 22.39
CA ASP A 38 34.04 9.80 21.70
C ASP A 38 33.21 11.08 22.01
N GLY A 39 32.22 10.97 22.89
CA GLY A 39 31.31 12.07 23.25
C GLY A 39 30.15 12.27 22.27
N SER A 40 30.05 11.48 21.20
CA SER A 40 28.88 11.48 20.31
C SER A 40 27.70 10.71 20.95
N GLU A 41 26.46 11.03 20.59
CA GLU A 41 25.28 10.27 21.02
C GLU A 41 24.89 9.25 19.94
N SER A 42 24.57 8.02 20.35
CA SER A 42 23.98 7.00 19.49
C SER A 42 22.57 6.64 19.95
N SER A 43 21.72 6.21 18.99
CA SER A 43 20.40 5.67 19.30
C SER A 43 20.55 4.41 20.15
N ALA A 44 19.78 4.34 21.23
CA ALA A 44 19.62 3.17 22.08
C ALA A 44 18.17 2.63 22.00
N CYS A 45 17.54 2.78 20.83
CA CYS A 45 16.20 2.29 20.59
C CYS A 45 16.16 0.75 20.65
N VAL A 46 15.27 0.22 21.48
CA VAL A 46 14.98 -1.23 21.61
C VAL A 46 13.63 -1.62 21.00
N ALA A 47 12.99 -0.70 20.26
CA ALA A 47 11.64 -0.86 19.68
C ALA A 47 10.56 -1.30 20.69
N CYS A 48 10.54 -0.70 21.88
CA CYS A 48 9.62 -1.08 22.96
C CYS A 48 8.12 -0.87 22.63
N ASN A 49 7.80 0.03 21.69
CA ASN A 49 6.45 0.30 21.22
C ASN A 49 6.51 0.78 19.77
N SER A 50 5.55 0.43 18.92
CA SER A 50 5.45 0.91 17.53
C SER A 50 3.99 1.25 17.20
N PRO A 51 3.68 2.47 16.73
CA PRO A 51 4.58 3.62 16.55
C PRO A 51 5.03 4.25 17.88
N CYS A 52 6.29 4.69 17.96
CA CYS A 52 6.86 5.33 19.15
C CYS A 52 6.79 6.86 19.08
N VAL A 53 6.12 7.49 20.05
CA VAL A 53 6.01 8.96 20.18
C VAL A 53 7.36 9.65 20.27
N ASP A 54 8.34 8.99 20.90
CA ASP A 54 9.67 9.56 21.11
C ASP A 54 10.45 9.65 19.80
N ILE A 55 10.18 8.74 18.85
CA ILE A 55 10.78 8.74 17.51
C ILE A 55 10.01 9.66 16.58
N ASP A 56 8.68 9.56 16.57
CA ASP A 56 7.81 10.38 15.74
C ASP A 56 6.43 10.57 16.38
N ALA A 57 6.29 11.65 17.15
CA ALA A 57 5.06 11.98 17.86
C ALA A 57 3.88 12.23 16.91
N GLU A 58 4.14 12.80 15.73
CA GLU A 58 3.08 13.08 14.76
C GLU A 58 2.60 11.79 14.07
N ARG A 59 3.52 10.88 13.71
CA ARG A 59 3.13 9.53 13.23
C ARG A 59 2.26 8.81 14.26
N SER A 60 2.72 8.77 15.51
CA SER A 60 2.01 8.08 16.60
C SER A 60 0.60 8.64 16.80
N TYR A 61 0.44 9.96 16.73
CA TYR A 61 -0.86 10.63 16.76
C TYR A 61 -1.79 10.19 15.62
N TRP A 62 -1.33 10.28 14.36
CA TRP A 62 -2.18 9.97 13.21
C TRP A 62 -2.59 8.50 13.15
N ASP A 63 -1.73 7.59 13.60
CA ASP A 63 -2.02 6.15 13.69
C ASP A 63 -3.04 5.83 14.79
N ALA A 64 -3.05 6.62 15.88
CA ALA A 64 -3.89 6.34 17.03
C ALA A 64 -5.22 7.11 17.05
N ILE A 65 -5.35 8.20 16.29
CA ILE A 65 -6.49 9.12 16.33
C ILE A 65 -7.86 8.42 16.18
N LYS A 66 -7.97 7.37 15.35
CA LYS A 66 -9.23 6.67 15.10
C LYS A 66 -9.61 5.66 16.20
N ARG A 67 -8.69 5.33 17.11
CA ARG A 67 -8.92 4.34 18.15
C ARG A 67 -9.92 4.85 19.19
N PRO A 68 -10.80 3.99 19.73
CA PRO A 68 -11.86 4.43 20.65
C PRO A 68 -11.35 4.87 22.03
N ASP A 69 -10.23 4.32 22.47
CA ASP A 69 -9.50 4.71 23.69
C ASP A 69 -9.03 6.17 23.63
N TYR A 70 -8.66 6.70 22.46
CA TYR A 70 -8.32 8.11 22.28
C TYR A 70 -9.52 9.04 22.51
N LYS A 71 -10.72 8.64 22.08
CA LYS A 71 -11.94 9.42 22.39
C LYS A 71 -12.22 9.44 23.88
N LEU A 72 -12.05 8.28 24.54
CA LEU A 72 -12.17 8.20 25.99
C LEU A 72 -11.15 9.13 26.67
N LEU A 73 -9.90 9.09 26.24
CA LEU A 73 -8.81 9.93 26.74
C LEU A 73 -9.15 11.42 26.63
N TYR A 74 -9.43 11.93 25.43
CA TYR A 74 -9.62 13.36 25.20
C TYR A 74 -10.86 13.91 25.93
N TYR A 75 -12.00 13.24 25.80
CA TYR A 75 -13.25 13.75 26.37
C TYR A 75 -13.36 13.54 27.88
N SER A 76 -12.86 12.41 28.40
CA SER A 76 -12.82 12.19 29.85
C SER A 76 -11.77 13.08 30.52
N TYR A 77 -10.64 13.36 29.86
CA TYR A 77 -9.65 14.31 30.39
C TYR A 77 -10.22 15.73 30.50
N ALA A 78 -10.98 16.18 29.50
CA ALA A 78 -11.71 17.45 29.60
C ALA A 78 -12.65 17.47 30.81
N GLY A 79 -13.43 16.40 31.02
CA GLY A 79 -14.27 16.24 32.19
C GLY A 79 -13.49 16.17 33.52
N LEU A 80 -12.33 15.50 33.53
CA LEU A 80 -11.44 15.40 34.69
C LEU A 80 -10.95 16.79 35.12
N VAL A 81 -10.49 17.62 34.16
CA VAL A 81 -10.00 18.97 34.45
C VAL A 81 -11.13 19.84 35.01
N VAL A 82 -12.33 19.76 34.45
CA VAL A 82 -13.52 20.44 35.01
C VAL A 82 -13.82 19.95 36.42
N GLY A 83 -13.91 18.63 36.61
CA GLY A 83 -14.24 18.03 37.91
C GLY A 83 -13.23 18.37 38.99
N PHE A 84 -11.95 18.42 38.64
CA PHE A 84 -10.87 18.82 39.54
C PHE A 84 -11.08 20.23 40.09
N PHE A 85 -11.30 21.23 39.23
CA PHE A 85 -11.51 22.62 39.69
C PHE A 85 -12.90 22.85 40.28
N LEU A 86 -13.94 22.23 39.71
CA LEU A 86 -15.32 22.30 40.21
C LEU A 86 -15.43 21.77 41.64
N TYR A 87 -14.66 20.73 41.99
CA TYR A 87 -14.68 20.18 43.34
C TYR A 87 -14.28 21.20 44.41
N TYR A 88 -13.37 22.14 44.13
CA TYR A 88 -13.02 23.19 45.11
C TYR A 88 -14.19 24.14 45.41
N TYR A 89 -15.03 24.42 44.41
CA TYR A 89 -16.28 25.16 44.62
C TYR A 89 -17.25 24.32 45.45
N LEU A 90 -17.48 23.07 45.06
CA LEU A 90 -18.39 22.16 45.76
C LEU A 90 -17.94 21.87 47.21
N TYR A 91 -16.63 21.89 47.47
CA TYR A 91 -16.03 21.66 48.79
C TYR A 91 -16.27 22.81 49.78
N SER A 92 -16.47 24.03 49.31
CA SER A 92 -16.56 25.23 50.17
C SER A 92 -17.80 26.08 49.94
N GLY A 93 -18.56 25.80 48.87
CA GLY A 93 -19.67 26.62 48.40
C GLY A 93 -19.25 27.92 47.71
N SER A 94 -17.95 28.17 47.52
CA SER A 94 -17.44 29.43 46.97
C SER A 94 -16.11 29.27 46.22
N TRP A 95 -15.95 30.03 45.13
CA TRP A 95 -14.67 30.10 44.40
C TRP A 95 -13.55 30.75 45.22
N ALA A 96 -13.88 31.49 46.29
CA ALA A 96 -12.91 32.12 47.17
C ALA A 96 -11.92 31.12 47.77
N TYR A 97 -12.37 29.89 48.05
CA TYR A 97 -11.50 28.84 48.61
C TYR A 97 -10.36 28.44 47.67
N LEU A 98 -10.67 28.25 46.37
CA LEU A 98 -9.66 27.97 45.35
C LEU A 98 -8.76 29.17 45.09
N LEU A 99 -9.37 30.35 44.88
CA LEU A 99 -8.68 31.56 44.44
C LEU A 99 -7.80 32.18 45.53
N SER A 100 -8.17 32.05 46.80
CA SER A 100 -7.33 32.50 47.93
C SER A 100 -6.10 31.62 48.15
N GLY A 101 -6.13 30.37 47.66
CA GLY A 101 -5.10 29.38 47.97
C GLY A 101 -5.22 28.79 49.38
N ALA A 102 -6.32 29.00 50.11
CA ALA A 102 -6.49 28.49 51.48
C ALA A 102 -6.27 26.96 51.59
N TRP A 103 -6.56 26.22 50.52
CA TRP A 103 -6.36 24.78 50.42
C TRP A 103 -4.90 24.32 50.61
N THR A 104 -3.89 25.17 50.38
CA THR A 104 -2.47 24.81 50.56
C THR A 104 -2.01 24.85 52.02
N HIS A 105 -2.78 25.51 52.89
CA HIS A 105 -2.43 25.75 54.29
C HIS A 105 -3.46 25.19 55.27
N GLN A 106 -4.38 24.34 54.79
CA GLN A 106 -5.41 23.77 55.65
C GLN A 106 -4.81 22.71 56.59
N GLU A 107 -4.81 23.00 57.88
CA GLU A 107 -4.38 22.08 58.93
C GLU A 107 -5.41 20.94 59.11
N ASN A 108 -4.95 19.79 59.63
CA ASN A 108 -5.78 18.63 59.99
C ASN A 108 -6.68 18.08 58.86
N GLN A 109 -6.16 17.99 57.63
CA GLN A 109 -6.90 17.44 56.48
C GLN A 109 -7.40 16.00 56.68
N LEU A 110 -6.68 15.19 57.47
CA LEU A 110 -7.05 13.80 57.75
C LEU A 110 -8.32 13.69 58.59
N ASP A 111 -8.45 14.56 59.61
CA ASP A 111 -9.62 14.57 60.50
C ASP A 111 -10.90 14.97 59.74
N LEU A 112 -10.74 15.69 58.63
CA LEU A 112 -11.83 16.17 57.82
C LEU A 112 -12.35 15.15 56.80
N LEU A 113 -11.68 14.02 56.58
CA LEU A 113 -12.03 13.05 55.52
C LEU A 113 -13.48 12.55 55.59
N PHE A 114 -14.00 12.36 56.81
CA PHE A 114 -15.37 11.89 57.04
C PHE A 114 -16.40 13.01 57.23
N SER A 115 -15.96 14.27 57.25
CA SER A 115 -16.86 15.42 57.29
C SER A 115 -17.61 15.59 55.96
N PRO A 116 -18.73 16.35 55.94
CA PRO A 116 -19.43 16.68 54.71
C PRO A 116 -18.50 17.28 53.65
N GLY A 117 -18.55 16.72 52.44
CA GLY A 117 -17.70 17.09 51.31
C GLY A 117 -18.38 17.92 50.23
N PHE A 118 -19.68 18.18 50.36
CA PHE A 118 -20.44 19.00 49.43
C PHE A 118 -21.17 20.12 50.18
N TYR A 119 -21.01 21.35 49.69
CA TYR A 119 -21.62 22.56 50.18
C TYR A 119 -22.30 23.25 49.00
N ILE A 120 -23.60 23.03 48.85
CA ILE A 120 -24.40 23.56 47.73
C ILE A 120 -25.43 24.53 48.32
N PHE A 121 -25.51 25.75 47.81
CA PHE A 121 -26.38 26.81 48.33
C PHE A 121 -26.24 27.02 49.86
N ASN A 122 -25.01 26.97 50.39
CA ASN A 122 -24.70 27.03 51.82
C ASN A 122 -25.31 25.89 52.67
N THR A 123 -25.78 24.81 52.05
CA THR A 123 -26.25 23.60 52.75
C THR A 123 -25.21 22.49 52.62
N ALA A 124 -24.86 21.86 53.75
CA ALA A 124 -23.93 20.75 53.79
C ALA A 124 -24.68 19.43 53.46
N ILE A 125 -24.20 18.71 52.45
CA ILE A 125 -24.74 17.40 52.08
C ILE A 125 -23.89 16.33 52.77
N PRO A 126 -24.49 15.35 53.47
CA PRO A 126 -23.78 14.38 54.32
C PRO A 126 -23.10 13.25 53.52
N ILE A 127 -22.34 13.61 52.48
CA ILE A 127 -21.45 12.70 51.76
C ILE A 127 -20.02 12.99 52.22
N PRO A 128 -19.29 11.99 52.77
CA PRO A 128 -17.90 12.16 53.20
C PRO A 128 -17.00 12.69 52.09
N ARG A 129 -16.03 13.55 52.42
CA ARG A 129 -15.04 14.09 51.47
C ARG A 129 -14.27 13.02 50.71
N LEU A 130 -13.96 11.91 51.39
CA LEU A 130 -13.29 10.75 50.79
C LEU A 130 -14.06 10.19 49.58
N ILE A 131 -15.39 10.33 49.59
CA ILE A 131 -16.28 9.88 48.51
C ILE A 131 -16.63 11.05 47.58
N ALA A 132 -16.85 12.25 48.12
CA ALA A 132 -17.27 13.42 47.35
C ALA A 132 -16.27 13.81 46.26
N ALA A 133 -14.96 13.79 46.56
CA ALA A 133 -13.91 14.12 45.61
C ALA A 133 -13.88 13.15 44.39
N PRO A 134 -13.70 11.82 44.58
CA PRO A 134 -13.68 10.89 43.45
C PRO A 134 -15.04 10.83 42.75
N LEU A 135 -16.17 10.98 43.46
CA LEU A 135 -17.49 11.01 42.84
C LEU A 135 -17.65 12.21 41.89
N THR A 136 -17.17 13.39 42.30
CA THR A 136 -17.20 14.60 41.46
C THR A 136 -16.39 14.40 40.19
N VAL A 137 -15.16 13.90 40.33
CA VAL A 137 -14.27 13.67 39.20
C VAL A 137 -14.84 12.60 38.27
N ALA A 138 -15.28 11.46 38.80
CA ALA A 138 -15.88 10.38 38.00
C ALA A 138 -17.14 10.83 37.25
N THR A 139 -18.01 11.60 37.91
CA THR A 139 -19.22 12.16 37.28
C THR A 139 -18.86 13.15 36.18
N CYS A 140 -17.91 14.06 36.43
CA CYS A 140 -17.48 15.03 35.42
C CYS A 140 -16.77 14.36 34.24
N MET A 141 -15.97 13.31 34.48
CA MET A 141 -15.36 12.49 33.42
C MET A 141 -16.43 11.83 32.54
N ALA A 142 -17.44 11.19 33.16
CA ALA A 142 -18.54 10.57 32.42
C ALA A 142 -19.33 11.59 31.62
N LEU A 143 -19.70 12.73 32.23
CA LEU A 143 -20.38 13.83 31.54
C LEU A 143 -19.54 14.38 30.37
N GLY A 144 -18.25 14.61 30.59
CA GLY A 144 -17.31 15.05 29.55
C GLY A 144 -17.26 14.09 28.36
N TYR A 145 -17.19 12.78 28.64
CA TYR A 145 -17.23 11.73 27.61
C TYR A 145 -18.52 11.74 26.79
N PHE A 146 -19.69 11.73 27.44
CA PHE A 146 -20.97 11.72 26.73
C PHE A 146 -21.23 13.02 25.96
N LEU A 147 -20.88 14.17 26.54
CA LEU A 147 -20.98 15.47 25.87
C LEU A 147 -20.05 15.54 24.65
N GLY A 148 -18.80 15.10 24.80
CA GLY A 148 -17.82 15.06 23.71
C GLY A 148 -18.31 14.22 22.51
N ILE A 149 -18.83 13.02 22.77
CA ILE A 149 -19.40 12.17 21.71
C ILE A 149 -20.60 12.82 21.03
N ARG A 150 -21.48 13.50 21.81
CA ARG A 150 -22.65 14.18 21.25
C ARG A 150 -22.23 15.35 20.36
N LEU A 151 -21.29 16.18 20.83
CA LEU A 151 -20.76 17.31 20.07
C LEU A 151 -20.03 16.85 18.80
N GLU A 152 -19.24 15.77 18.88
CA GLU A 152 -18.56 15.18 17.73
C GLU A 152 -19.54 14.77 16.63
N ARG A 153 -20.64 14.08 16.98
CA ARG A 153 -21.66 13.67 16.00
C ARG A 153 -22.32 14.86 15.33
N ILE A 154 -22.63 15.91 16.10
CA ILE A 154 -23.25 17.13 15.59
C ILE A 154 -22.28 17.82 14.62
N TYR A 155 -21.03 18.02 15.04
CA TYR A 155 -20.01 18.68 14.23
C TYR A 155 -19.69 17.90 12.95
N LYS A 156 -19.55 16.58 13.04
CA LYS A 156 -19.34 15.70 11.88
C LYS A 156 -20.47 15.82 10.87
N SER A 157 -21.72 15.78 11.35
CA SER A 157 -22.90 15.89 10.49
C SER A 157 -22.99 17.26 9.81
N TYR A 158 -22.59 18.32 10.51
CA TYR A 158 -22.56 19.67 9.98
C TYR A 158 -21.46 19.84 8.91
N GLN A 159 -20.23 19.39 9.18
CA GLN A 159 -19.11 19.53 8.26
C GLN A 159 -19.28 18.70 6.98
N LEU A 160 -19.78 17.47 7.09
CA LEU A 160 -20.02 16.62 5.91
C LEU A 160 -21.13 17.17 5.00
N LYS A 161 -22.06 17.96 5.54
CA LYS A 161 -23.06 18.68 4.73
C LYS A 161 -22.45 19.85 3.96
N LEU A 162 -21.48 20.55 4.54
CA LEU A 162 -20.81 21.68 3.90
C LEU A 162 -19.78 21.22 2.86
N ASN A 163 -18.98 20.20 3.20
CA ASN A 163 -17.91 19.68 2.36
C ASN A 163 -17.93 18.14 2.39
N PRO A 164 -18.63 17.50 1.44
CA PRO A 164 -18.73 16.04 1.37
C PRO A 164 -17.37 15.33 1.20
N ALA A 165 -16.37 16.04 0.68
CA ALA A 165 -15.02 15.50 0.44
C ALA A 165 -14.10 15.49 1.67
N LEU A 166 -14.55 15.98 2.84
CA LEU A 166 -13.72 16.00 4.05
C LEU A 166 -13.49 14.59 4.62
N ASN A 167 -12.23 14.29 4.93
CA ASN A 167 -11.87 13.04 5.59
C ASN A 167 -12.34 13.02 7.06
N ASN A 168 -12.98 11.93 7.47
CA ASN A 168 -13.42 11.70 8.86
C ASN A 168 -12.28 11.90 9.88
N GLN A 169 -11.05 11.51 9.53
CA GLN A 169 -9.88 11.68 10.39
C GLN A 169 -9.55 13.16 10.66
N GLN A 170 -9.75 14.03 9.66
CA GLN A 170 -9.50 15.45 9.77
C GLN A 170 -10.56 16.14 10.66
N ILE A 171 -11.82 15.73 10.54
CA ILE A 171 -12.91 16.22 11.41
C ILE A 171 -12.61 15.85 12.87
N GLN A 172 -12.16 14.63 13.12
CA GLN A 172 -11.80 14.18 14.46
C GLN A 172 -10.60 14.98 15.03
N HIS A 173 -9.58 15.22 14.20
CA HIS A 173 -8.44 16.06 14.56
C HIS A 173 -8.87 17.47 14.98
N GLN A 174 -9.78 18.11 14.25
CA GLN A 174 -10.29 19.44 14.58
C GLN A 174 -10.98 19.46 15.95
N ILE A 175 -11.84 18.48 16.24
CA ILE A 175 -12.54 18.38 17.53
C ILE A 175 -11.55 18.16 18.68
N PHE A 176 -10.58 17.27 18.50
CA PHE A 176 -9.53 17.04 19.50
C PHE A 176 -8.70 18.29 19.73
N THR A 177 -8.36 19.02 18.67
CA THR A 177 -7.64 20.30 18.76
C THR A 177 -8.45 21.36 19.51
N LEU A 178 -9.75 21.49 19.23
CA LEU A 178 -10.66 22.38 20.00
C LEU A 178 -10.75 21.98 21.46
N THR A 179 -10.84 20.68 21.73
CA THR A 179 -10.91 20.13 23.08
C THR A 179 -9.63 20.48 23.83
N THR A 180 -8.46 20.25 23.24
CA THR A 180 -7.16 20.62 23.82
C THR A 180 -7.03 22.11 24.06
N PHE A 181 -7.40 22.93 23.07
CA PHE A 181 -7.39 24.39 23.20
C PHE A 181 -8.29 24.85 24.36
N TRP A 182 -9.50 24.31 24.46
CA TRP A 182 -10.44 24.66 25.52
C TRP A 182 -9.93 24.20 26.90
N VAL A 183 -9.48 22.95 27.02
CA VAL A 183 -8.96 22.40 28.28
C VAL A 183 -7.72 23.17 28.73
N PHE A 184 -6.81 23.51 27.81
CA PHE A 184 -5.63 24.32 28.13
C PHE A 184 -6.03 25.66 28.75
N ASN A 185 -6.92 26.40 28.08
CA ASN A 185 -7.37 27.71 28.56
C ASN A 185 -8.16 27.59 29.88
N PHE A 186 -9.08 26.61 29.97
CA PHE A 186 -9.84 26.35 31.19
C PHE A 186 -8.92 26.01 32.37
N PHE A 187 -7.92 25.16 32.15
CA PHE A 187 -6.94 24.80 33.17
C PHE A 187 -6.21 26.04 33.69
N PHE A 188 -5.68 26.88 32.80
CA PHE A 188 -4.91 28.07 33.22
C PHE A 188 -5.75 29.26 33.70
N ILE A 189 -7.08 29.25 33.50
CA ILE A 189 -7.99 30.21 34.17
C ILE A 189 -7.93 30.02 35.70
N PHE A 190 -7.88 28.77 36.15
CA PHE A 190 -7.92 28.42 37.57
C PHE A 190 -6.54 28.09 38.15
N ALA A 191 -5.71 27.38 37.40
CA ALA A 191 -4.39 26.95 37.83
C ALA A 191 -3.48 28.14 38.13
N GLY A 192 -2.83 28.12 39.29
CA GLY A 192 -1.87 29.15 39.68
C GLY A 192 -2.48 30.53 39.98
N ARG A 193 -3.80 30.72 39.85
CA ARG A 193 -4.46 32.03 40.04
C ARG A 193 -4.26 32.60 41.45
N SER A 194 -4.19 31.73 42.46
CA SER A 194 -3.88 32.10 43.85
C SER A 194 -2.47 32.68 44.03
N TYR A 195 -1.52 32.33 43.16
CA TYR A 195 -0.18 32.90 43.14
C TYR A 195 -0.09 34.13 42.23
N ILE A 196 -0.68 34.05 41.03
CA ILE A 196 -0.67 35.14 40.04
C ILE A 196 -1.35 36.39 40.60
N SER A 197 -2.44 36.24 41.34
CA SER A 197 -3.16 37.37 41.96
C SER A 197 -2.33 38.18 42.96
N LYS A 198 -1.22 37.63 43.48
CA LYS A 198 -0.28 38.33 44.37
C LYS A 198 0.70 39.24 43.63
N PHE A 199 0.87 39.06 42.32
CA PHE A 199 1.74 39.91 41.50
C PHE A 199 1.06 41.22 41.10
N PRO A 200 1.83 42.25 40.71
CA PRO A 200 1.30 43.48 40.15
C PRO A 200 0.36 43.21 38.96
N ILE A 201 -0.70 44.04 38.82
CA ILE A 201 -1.76 43.84 37.82
C ILE A 201 -1.21 43.68 36.39
N GLN A 202 -0.12 44.37 36.06
CA GLN A 202 0.54 44.32 34.75
C GLN A 202 1.09 42.92 34.45
N VAL A 203 1.71 42.27 35.44
CA VAL A 203 2.25 40.90 35.31
C VAL A 203 1.11 39.90 35.11
N GLN A 204 -0.02 40.11 35.81
CA GLN A 204 -1.20 39.26 35.64
C GLN A 204 -1.77 39.35 34.21
N TYR A 205 -1.89 40.57 33.66
CA TYR A 205 -2.34 40.76 32.29
C TYR A 205 -1.36 40.18 31.28
N LEU A 206 -0.05 40.38 31.48
CA LEU A 206 0.99 39.81 30.60
C LEU A 206 0.93 38.29 30.57
N PHE A 207 0.75 37.65 31.73
CA PHE A 207 0.61 36.20 31.84
C PHE A 207 -0.64 35.69 31.10
N ASN A 208 -1.81 36.29 31.34
CA ASN A 208 -3.05 35.90 30.68
C ASN A 208 -2.96 36.10 29.16
N LEU A 209 -2.42 37.25 28.72
CA LEU A 209 -2.21 37.55 27.29
C LEU A 209 -1.26 36.52 26.66
N GLY A 210 -0.14 36.23 27.32
CA GLY A 210 0.83 35.24 26.84
C GLY A 210 0.23 33.85 26.66
N LEU A 211 -0.62 33.39 27.59
CA LEU A 211 -1.32 32.11 27.49
C LEU A 211 -2.34 32.08 26.36
N VAL A 212 -3.16 33.12 26.21
CA VAL A 212 -4.15 33.21 25.13
C VAL A 212 -3.45 33.28 23.77
N LEU A 213 -2.37 34.06 23.66
CA LEU A 213 -1.58 34.13 22.42
C LEU A 213 -0.92 32.79 22.09
N ALA A 214 -0.29 32.13 23.06
CA ALA A 214 0.35 30.84 22.85
C ALA A 214 -0.66 29.76 22.42
N SER A 215 -1.79 29.64 23.13
CA SER A 215 -2.82 28.66 22.79
C SER A 215 -3.52 28.97 21.46
N SER A 216 -3.75 30.24 21.13
CA SER A 216 -4.34 30.65 19.86
C SER A 216 -3.39 30.45 18.68
N LEU A 217 -2.09 30.74 18.86
CA LEU A 217 -1.06 30.48 17.84
C LEU A 217 -0.92 28.99 17.56
N TRP A 218 -0.93 28.16 18.62
CA TRP A 218 -0.95 26.71 18.47
C TRP A 218 -2.20 26.24 17.74
N LEU A 219 -3.39 26.71 18.13
CA LEU A 219 -4.65 26.38 17.48
C LEU A 219 -4.60 26.72 15.98
N TYR A 220 -4.15 27.93 15.63
CA TYR A 220 -4.02 28.36 14.24
C TYR A 220 -3.08 27.46 13.42
N ARG A 221 -1.91 27.13 13.98
CA ARG A 221 -0.92 26.27 13.33
C ARG A 221 -1.42 24.83 13.14
N THR A 222 -2.14 24.30 14.12
CA THR A 222 -2.58 22.91 14.16
C THR A 222 -3.89 22.69 13.39
N TRP A 223 -4.77 23.70 13.29
CA TRP A 223 -6.10 23.58 12.69
C TRP A 223 -6.14 22.96 11.30
N SER A 224 -5.19 23.35 10.44
CA SER A 224 -5.11 22.92 9.04
C SER A 224 -4.33 21.62 8.84
N ARG A 225 -3.90 20.97 9.92
CA ARG A 225 -3.06 19.78 9.84
C ARG A 225 -3.87 18.55 9.43
N SER A 226 -3.29 17.73 8.57
CA SER A 226 -3.89 16.47 8.11
C SER A 226 -2.83 15.38 8.00
N SER A 227 -3.27 14.13 8.08
CA SER A 227 -2.43 12.95 7.85
C SER A 227 -1.79 12.95 6.46
N GLU A 228 -2.50 13.47 5.45
CA GLU A 228 -2.00 13.58 4.07
C GLU A 228 -0.87 14.62 3.96
N ARG A 229 -0.98 15.74 4.67
CA ARG A 229 0.09 16.73 4.70
C ARG A 229 1.34 16.17 5.39
N TYR A 230 1.16 15.40 6.46
CA TYR A 230 2.25 14.70 7.13
C TYR A 230 2.93 13.66 6.21
N SER A 231 2.15 12.82 5.50
CA SER A 231 2.72 11.83 4.56
C SER A 231 3.50 12.52 3.44
N ARG A 232 2.96 13.61 2.87
CA ARG A 232 3.63 14.38 1.83
C ARG A 232 4.95 15.00 2.31
N GLU A 233 4.97 15.59 3.51
CA GLU A 233 6.20 16.14 4.10
C GLU A 233 7.24 15.03 4.38
N SER A 234 6.79 13.86 4.86
CA SER A 234 7.64 12.69 5.10
C SER A 234 8.28 12.17 3.80
N LEU A 235 7.50 12.05 2.73
CA LEU A 235 7.98 11.61 1.41
C LEU A 235 8.91 12.64 0.76
N ALA A 236 8.63 13.94 0.90
CA ALA A 236 9.52 14.99 0.42
C ALA A 236 10.90 14.91 1.08
N ASN A 237 10.99 14.55 2.36
CA ASN A 237 12.28 14.36 3.03
C ASN A 237 13.05 13.14 2.47
N ARG A 238 12.36 12.04 2.14
CA ARG A 238 12.99 10.88 1.45
C ARG A 238 13.49 11.28 0.07
N LEU A 239 12.68 11.99 -0.71
CA LEU A 239 13.08 12.53 -2.01
C LEU A 239 14.30 13.44 -1.89
N ARG A 240 14.33 14.34 -0.89
CA ARG A 240 15.49 15.19 -0.63
C ARG A 240 16.76 14.38 -0.39
N LYS A 241 16.70 13.32 0.44
CA LYS A 241 17.84 12.41 0.68
C LYS A 241 18.33 11.77 -0.64
N GLN A 242 17.43 11.31 -1.49
CA GLN A 242 17.79 10.70 -2.78
C GLN A 242 18.40 11.73 -3.75
N LEU A 243 17.85 12.94 -3.83
CA LEU A 243 18.43 14.02 -4.64
C LEU A 243 19.86 14.38 -4.20
N THR A 244 20.11 14.42 -2.88
CA THR A 244 21.46 14.63 -2.33
C THR A 244 22.39 13.46 -2.68
N ARG A 245 21.91 12.21 -2.62
CA ARG A 245 22.69 11.02 -2.97
C ARG A 245 23.09 10.99 -4.45
N LEU A 246 22.18 11.40 -5.33
CA LEU A 246 22.39 11.45 -6.79
C LEU A 246 23.28 12.63 -7.23
N LYS A 247 23.72 13.50 -6.30
CA LYS A 247 24.60 14.66 -6.55
C LYS A 247 24.15 15.52 -7.73
N VAL A 248 22.84 15.75 -7.83
CA VAL A 248 22.28 16.54 -8.94
C VAL A 248 22.69 18.01 -8.79
N ASP A 249 23.09 18.66 -9.89
CA ASP A 249 23.45 20.08 -9.86
C ASP A 249 22.20 20.96 -9.69
N VAL A 250 21.93 21.30 -8.44
CA VAL A 250 20.79 22.13 -8.02
C VAL A 250 21.18 23.59 -7.79
N SER A 251 22.48 23.91 -7.86
CA SER A 251 23.03 25.21 -7.48
C SER A 251 22.43 26.37 -8.28
N ARG A 252 22.11 26.13 -9.57
CA ARG A 252 21.51 27.10 -10.49
C ARG A 252 20.05 27.45 -10.18
N PHE A 253 19.34 26.58 -9.44
CA PHE A 253 17.90 26.72 -9.17
C PHE A 253 17.58 27.20 -7.76
N LEU A 254 18.59 27.20 -6.88
CA LEU A 254 18.41 27.48 -5.47
C LEU A 254 18.94 28.84 -5.03
N GLU A 255 19.45 29.67 -5.96
CA GLU A 255 19.98 31.01 -5.67
C GLU A 255 20.95 31.04 -4.48
N GLY A 256 21.73 29.97 -4.29
CA GLY A 256 22.66 29.81 -3.16
C GLY A 256 22.07 29.17 -1.89
N ARG A 257 20.78 28.84 -1.84
CA ARG A 257 20.16 28.02 -0.77
C ARG A 257 20.58 26.55 -0.92
N SER A 258 20.72 25.85 0.20
CA SER A 258 20.93 24.40 0.21
C SER A 258 19.60 23.63 0.08
N LEU A 259 19.66 22.39 -0.40
CA LEU A 259 18.50 21.49 -0.48
C LEU A 259 17.80 21.28 0.88
N ASP A 260 18.57 21.37 1.97
CA ASP A 260 18.07 21.16 3.34
C ASP A 260 17.11 22.26 3.80
N LEU A 261 17.15 23.44 3.18
CA LEU A 261 16.31 24.60 3.53
C LEU A 261 15.03 24.68 2.70
N LEU A 262 14.79 23.72 1.81
CA LEU A 262 13.58 23.69 0.98
C LEU A 262 12.40 23.11 1.76
N SER A 263 11.24 23.72 1.65
CA SER A 263 9.96 23.15 2.09
C SER A 263 9.60 21.90 1.27
N ALA A 264 8.67 21.09 1.79
CA ALA A 264 8.21 19.89 1.09
C ALA A 264 7.68 20.22 -0.32
N ASP A 265 6.88 21.29 -0.45
CA ASP A 265 6.34 21.73 -1.74
C ASP A 265 7.44 22.18 -2.70
N GLU A 266 8.44 22.92 -2.22
CA GLU A 266 9.60 23.33 -3.04
C GLU A 266 10.41 22.11 -3.52
N VAL A 267 10.55 21.05 -2.71
CA VAL A 267 11.25 19.81 -3.12
C VAL A 267 10.52 19.11 -4.26
N TYR A 268 9.19 19.02 -4.20
CA TYR A 268 8.39 18.45 -5.29
C TYR A 268 8.49 19.26 -6.58
N VAL A 269 8.35 20.58 -6.47
CA VAL A 269 8.51 21.49 -7.61
C VAL A 269 9.90 21.34 -8.22
N LEU A 270 10.94 21.31 -7.39
CA LEU A 270 12.33 21.13 -7.82
C LEU A 270 12.51 19.83 -8.61
N ALA A 271 11.98 18.71 -8.10
CA ALA A 271 12.06 17.42 -8.80
C ALA A 271 11.36 17.43 -10.16
N LYS A 272 10.32 18.25 -10.34
CA LYS A 272 9.60 18.39 -11.61
C LYS A 272 10.35 19.24 -12.64
N ILE A 273 11.07 20.27 -12.19
CA ILE A 273 11.72 21.27 -13.08
C ILE A 273 13.21 21.03 -13.33
N LEU A 274 13.84 20.12 -12.58
CA LEU A 274 15.29 19.90 -12.62
C LEU A 274 15.78 19.40 -13.99
N PRO A 275 16.61 20.17 -14.73
CA PRO A 275 17.20 19.70 -15.97
C PRO A 275 18.20 18.58 -15.70
N GLY A 276 18.15 17.52 -16.50
CA GLY A 276 19.00 16.34 -16.33
C GLY A 276 18.58 15.39 -15.20
N PHE A 277 17.46 15.65 -14.52
CA PHE A 277 16.71 14.68 -13.72
C PHE A 277 15.61 14.06 -14.60
N THR A 278 16.05 13.32 -15.61
CA THR A 278 15.20 12.69 -16.64
C THR A 278 15.21 11.17 -16.49
N GLY A 279 14.12 10.52 -16.91
CA GLY A 279 13.96 9.07 -17.02
C GLY A 279 14.63 8.27 -15.90
N ASP A 280 15.77 7.68 -16.23
CA ASP A 280 16.58 6.80 -15.37
C ASP A 280 16.86 7.38 -13.97
N LYS A 281 17.20 8.66 -13.85
CA LYS A 281 17.47 9.26 -12.52
C LYS A 281 16.21 9.39 -11.67
N ARG A 282 15.04 9.57 -12.30
CA ARG A 282 13.75 9.59 -11.59
C ARG A 282 13.40 8.20 -11.10
N LEU A 283 13.59 7.19 -11.95
CA LEU A 283 13.39 5.78 -11.60
C LEU A 283 14.34 5.37 -10.46
N GLU A 284 15.61 5.77 -10.52
CA GLU A 284 16.59 5.48 -9.46
C GLU A 284 16.24 6.18 -8.14
N ALA A 285 15.85 7.47 -8.19
CA ALA A 285 15.38 8.18 -7.01
C ALA A 285 14.13 7.53 -6.42
N TYR A 286 13.16 7.17 -7.27
CA TYR A 286 11.92 6.51 -6.86
C TYR A 286 12.19 5.13 -6.26
N LYS A 287 13.09 4.34 -6.86
CA LYS A 287 13.55 3.05 -6.33
C LYS A 287 14.16 3.21 -4.93
N GLY A 288 14.97 4.25 -4.73
CA GLY A 288 15.49 4.60 -3.41
C GLY A 288 14.39 4.93 -2.40
N ILE A 289 13.41 5.75 -2.78
CA ILE A 289 12.26 6.10 -1.93
C ILE A 289 11.41 4.87 -1.59
N LEU A 290 11.13 4.01 -2.58
CA LEU A 290 10.36 2.78 -2.37
C LEU A 290 11.10 1.82 -1.43
N ARG A 291 12.41 1.64 -1.62
CA ARG A 291 13.25 0.85 -0.71
C ARG A 291 13.19 1.39 0.71
N ASP A 292 13.45 2.68 0.91
CA ASP A 292 13.42 3.32 2.22
C ASP A 292 12.02 3.18 2.87
N SER A 293 10.95 3.29 2.08
CA SER A 293 9.57 3.17 2.56
C SER A 293 9.19 1.75 2.97
N LEU A 294 9.69 0.73 2.27
CA LEU A 294 9.51 -0.68 2.61
C LEU A 294 10.34 -1.06 3.85
N GLU A 295 11.59 -0.60 3.96
CA GLU A 295 12.44 -0.83 5.13
C GLU A 295 11.87 -0.21 6.41
N GLU A 296 11.35 1.02 6.33
CA GLU A 296 10.75 1.74 7.47
C GLU A 296 9.36 1.20 7.86
N GLY A 297 8.80 0.25 7.10
CA GLY A 297 7.43 -0.23 7.26
C GLY A 297 6.39 0.88 7.06
N TYR A 298 6.69 1.88 6.22
CA TYR A 298 5.74 2.91 5.82
C TYR A 298 4.75 2.36 4.77
N VAL A 299 5.24 1.46 3.91
CA VAL A 299 4.43 0.68 2.97
C VAL A 299 4.83 -0.79 3.04
N ASN A 300 3.94 -1.67 2.57
CA ASN A 300 4.27 -3.06 2.25
C ASN A 300 4.12 -3.31 0.75
N SER A 301 4.56 -4.48 0.27
CA SER A 301 4.50 -4.83 -1.16
C SER A 301 3.08 -4.73 -1.75
N ALA A 302 2.05 -5.12 -1.00
CA ALA A 302 0.65 -5.14 -1.49
C ALA A 302 -0.04 -3.76 -1.54
N SER A 303 0.40 -2.80 -0.71
CA SER A 303 -0.19 -1.44 -0.59
C SER A 303 0.70 -0.33 -1.14
N SER A 304 1.95 -0.62 -1.51
CA SER A 304 2.92 0.38 -1.97
C SER A 304 2.43 1.18 -3.18
N LEU A 305 1.69 0.54 -4.08
CA LEU A 305 1.16 1.18 -5.30
C LEU A 305 0.19 2.32 -4.96
N GLU A 306 -0.70 2.08 -4.00
CA GLU A 306 -1.76 3.00 -3.57
C GLU A 306 -1.20 4.09 -2.64
N VAL A 307 -0.44 3.70 -1.61
CA VAL A 307 0.10 4.65 -0.62
C VAL A 307 1.08 5.65 -1.25
N LEU A 308 1.81 5.24 -2.30
CA LEU A 308 2.75 6.10 -3.02
C LEU A 308 2.14 6.74 -4.28
N GLN A 309 0.83 6.64 -4.51
CA GLN A 309 0.18 7.16 -5.73
C GLN A 309 0.52 8.64 -5.98
N GLN A 310 0.43 9.48 -4.96
CA GLN A 310 0.77 10.90 -5.08
C GLN A 310 2.25 11.10 -5.48
N MET A 311 3.16 10.37 -4.82
CA MET A 311 4.59 10.44 -5.11
C MET A 311 4.92 10.00 -6.54
N ARG A 312 4.26 8.94 -7.01
CA ARG A 312 4.36 8.45 -8.39
C ARG A 312 3.89 9.50 -9.38
N GLY A 313 2.73 10.11 -9.12
CA GLY A 313 2.18 11.17 -9.96
C GLY A 313 3.10 12.39 -10.07
N GLU A 314 3.69 12.83 -8.96
CA GLU A 314 4.61 13.98 -8.95
C GLU A 314 5.92 13.72 -9.70
N LEU A 315 6.41 12.47 -9.68
CA LEU A 315 7.62 12.06 -10.41
C LEU A 315 7.36 11.57 -11.84
N GLY A 316 6.10 11.36 -12.21
CA GLY A 316 5.70 10.81 -13.51
C GLY A 316 6.01 9.32 -13.65
N ILE A 317 5.90 8.55 -12.56
CA ILE A 317 6.14 7.10 -12.54
C ILE A 317 4.83 6.36 -12.81
N SER A 318 4.80 5.55 -13.86
CA SER A 318 3.68 4.69 -14.20
C SER A 318 3.50 3.54 -13.20
N GLU A 319 2.33 2.89 -13.22
CA GLU A 319 2.08 1.69 -12.41
C GLU A 319 3.02 0.55 -12.82
N GLN A 320 3.24 0.37 -14.12
CA GLN A 320 4.14 -0.66 -14.62
C GLN A 320 5.60 -0.44 -14.18
N GLU A 321 6.08 0.80 -14.19
CA GLU A 321 7.42 1.13 -13.68
C GLU A 321 7.52 0.88 -12.17
N HIS A 322 6.48 1.20 -11.40
CA HIS A 322 6.44 0.87 -9.96
C HIS A 322 6.57 -0.63 -9.72
N LEU A 323 5.78 -1.45 -10.42
CA LEU A 323 5.77 -2.91 -10.28
C LEU A 323 7.11 -3.53 -10.70
N THR A 324 7.70 -3.01 -11.78
CA THR A 324 9.04 -3.41 -12.23
C THR A 324 10.08 -3.10 -11.15
N ILE A 325 10.08 -1.88 -10.62
CA ILE A 325 11.01 -1.46 -9.56
C ILE A 325 10.80 -2.28 -8.29
N LEU A 326 9.56 -2.56 -7.90
CA LEU A 326 9.25 -3.38 -6.73
C LEU A 326 9.82 -4.79 -6.89
N THR A 327 9.65 -5.39 -8.08
CA THR A 327 10.20 -6.71 -8.38
C THR A 327 11.73 -6.68 -8.43
N GLU A 328 12.34 -5.64 -9.00
CA GLU A 328 13.79 -5.45 -8.97
C GLU A 328 14.33 -5.32 -7.53
N LEU A 329 13.61 -4.63 -6.66
CA LEU A 329 13.97 -4.53 -5.25
C LEU A 329 13.87 -5.87 -4.54
N GLY A 330 12.84 -6.68 -4.82
CA GLY A 330 12.74 -8.06 -4.34
C GLY A 330 13.83 -8.97 -4.89
N VAL A 331 14.33 -8.68 -6.09
CA VAL A 331 15.51 -9.36 -6.64
C VAL A 331 16.77 -8.96 -5.89
N GLU A 332 16.96 -7.68 -5.57
CA GLU A 332 18.12 -7.15 -4.84
C GLU A 332 18.17 -7.59 -3.38
N ASP A 333 17.04 -7.50 -2.68
CA ASP A 333 16.87 -7.91 -1.30
C ASP A 333 15.53 -8.64 -1.15
N PRO A 334 15.51 -9.99 -1.29
CA PRO A 334 14.28 -10.77 -1.18
C PRO A 334 13.56 -10.63 0.16
N ASP A 335 14.31 -10.38 1.24
CA ASP A 335 13.73 -10.19 2.58
C ASP A 335 12.87 -8.91 2.62
N LEU A 336 13.10 -7.93 1.73
CA LEU A 336 12.37 -6.66 1.63
C LEU A 336 10.86 -6.84 1.41
N LEU A 337 10.48 -7.89 0.68
CA LEU A 337 9.10 -8.15 0.28
C LEU A 337 8.41 -9.22 1.13
N ASP A 338 9.09 -9.76 2.15
CA ASP A 338 8.54 -10.81 3.02
C ASP A 338 7.36 -10.29 3.86
N PRO A 339 6.13 -10.79 3.66
CA PRO A 339 4.96 -10.34 4.40
C PRO A 339 4.99 -10.77 5.87
N ASN A 340 5.78 -11.80 6.22
CA ASN A 340 5.88 -12.30 7.60
C ASN A 340 6.81 -11.45 8.47
N GLN A 341 7.63 -10.60 7.85
CA GLN A 341 8.51 -9.68 8.58
C GLN A 341 7.74 -8.42 8.96
N GLN A 342 7.51 -8.24 10.27
CA GLN A 342 6.99 -6.99 10.80
C GLN A 342 8.07 -5.89 10.71
N ARG A 343 8.02 -5.15 9.61
CA ARG A 343 8.87 -3.98 9.40
C ARG A 343 8.25 -2.77 10.06
N SER A 344 9.07 -2.04 10.81
CA SER A 344 8.72 -0.76 11.39
C SER A 344 9.96 0.09 11.53
N ARG A 345 9.78 1.40 11.54
CA ARG A 345 10.87 2.37 11.75
C ARG A 345 11.58 2.11 13.08
N GLU A 346 10.83 1.73 14.11
CA GLU A 346 11.39 1.35 15.41
C GLU A 346 12.26 0.10 15.32
N ASN A 347 11.78 -0.93 14.62
CA ASN A 347 12.52 -2.18 14.44
C ASN A 347 13.79 -1.96 13.60
N GLN A 348 13.70 -1.18 12.53
CA GLN A 348 14.86 -0.81 11.70
C GLN A 348 15.92 -0.06 12.53
N LEU A 349 15.51 0.92 13.35
CA LEU A 349 16.42 1.63 14.26
C LEU A 349 17.06 0.70 15.29
N ARG A 350 16.30 -0.26 15.84
CA ARG A 350 16.80 -1.29 16.77
C ARG A 350 17.88 -2.14 16.12
N LEU A 351 17.61 -2.70 14.94
CA LEU A 351 18.55 -3.54 14.18
C LEU A 351 19.79 -2.75 13.73
N GLN A 352 19.61 -1.50 13.29
CA GLN A 352 20.71 -0.62 12.90
C GLN A 352 21.62 -0.28 14.09
N SER A 353 21.03 0.05 15.25
CA SER A 353 21.78 0.35 16.48
C SER A 353 22.60 -0.86 16.95
N PHE A 354 21.99 -2.05 16.90
CA PHE A 354 22.69 -3.31 17.17
C PHE A 354 23.86 -3.57 16.21
N ARG A 355 23.63 -3.45 14.88
CA ARG A 355 24.68 -3.60 13.84
C ARG A 355 25.83 -2.62 14.04
N GLN A 356 25.53 -1.35 14.31
CA GLN A 356 26.54 -0.33 14.57
C GLN A 356 27.38 -0.69 15.80
N ARG A 357 26.78 -1.31 16.81
CA ARG A 357 27.52 -1.72 18.01
C ARG A 357 28.44 -2.91 17.78
N ILE A 358 27.99 -3.91 17.03
CA ILE A 358 28.84 -5.02 16.58
C ILE A 358 30.05 -4.47 15.82
N ARG A 359 29.82 -3.58 14.84
CA ARG A 359 30.90 -2.92 14.09
C ARG A 359 31.83 -2.11 14.99
N GLY A 360 31.29 -1.40 15.97
CA GLY A 360 32.07 -0.63 16.96
C GLY A 360 33.01 -1.51 17.79
N MET A 361 32.55 -2.68 18.25
CA MET A 361 33.38 -3.65 18.98
C MET A 361 34.51 -4.21 18.11
N VAL A 362 34.23 -4.47 16.83
CA VAL A 362 35.21 -4.90 15.83
C VAL A 362 36.25 -3.79 15.57
N GLY A 363 35.81 -2.54 15.42
CA GLY A 363 36.66 -1.39 15.08
C GLY A 363 37.54 -0.89 16.24
N SER A 364 37.05 -0.87 17.48
CA SER A 364 37.79 -0.31 18.63
C SER A 364 39.00 -1.14 19.05
N LYS A 365 39.03 -2.44 18.72
CA LYS A 365 40.14 -3.34 19.05
C LYS A 365 41.30 -3.30 18.03
N ARG A 366 41.17 -2.58 16.90
CA ARG A 366 42.26 -2.39 15.92
C ARG A 366 43.38 -1.47 16.41
N ARG A 367 43.14 -0.62 17.43
CA ARG A 367 44.12 0.35 17.97
C ARG A 367 44.99 -0.18 19.11
N ARG A 368 44.69 -1.34 19.69
CA ARG A 368 45.58 -2.00 20.68
C ARG A 368 46.32 -3.12 19.94
N GLY A 369 47.65 -3.12 20.03
CA GLY A 369 48.54 -3.98 19.25
C GLY A 369 48.06 -5.43 19.12
N ALA A 370 48.28 -6.01 17.94
CA ALA A 370 47.80 -7.30 17.49
C ALA A 370 48.11 -8.49 18.42
N LYS A 371 47.30 -8.64 19.47
CA LYS A 371 47.02 -9.89 20.18
C LYS A 371 45.50 -9.95 20.38
N GLY A 372 44.85 -10.91 19.74
CA GLY A 372 43.38 -11.10 19.75
C GLY A 372 42.68 -10.72 18.44
N LEU A 373 41.35 -10.50 18.50
CA LEU A 373 40.35 -10.24 17.44
C LEU A 373 40.84 -9.89 16.02
N GLY A 374 41.81 -8.98 15.85
CA GLY A 374 42.34 -8.59 14.54
C GLY A 374 43.00 -9.73 13.75
N ARG A 375 43.57 -10.75 14.42
CA ARG A 375 44.16 -11.93 13.76
C ARG A 375 43.09 -12.97 13.39
N GLU A 376 42.02 -13.09 14.17
CA GLU A 376 40.89 -13.99 13.91
C GLU A 376 39.95 -13.43 12.83
N LEU A 377 39.73 -12.11 12.79
CA LEU A 377 39.04 -11.45 11.67
C LEU A 377 39.83 -11.52 10.36
N LEU A 378 41.17 -11.55 10.43
CA LEU A 378 42.00 -11.79 9.25
C LEU A 378 41.84 -13.22 8.71
N LYS A 379 41.49 -14.18 9.58
CA LYS A 379 41.10 -15.55 9.17
C LYS A 379 39.74 -15.56 8.52
N VAL A 380 38.79 -14.71 8.95
CA VAL A 380 37.53 -14.49 8.22
C VAL A 380 37.79 -13.91 6.83
N VAL A 381 38.60 -12.85 6.74
CA VAL A 381 38.95 -12.22 5.46
C VAL A 381 39.69 -13.19 4.52
N LYS A 382 40.38 -14.20 5.08
CA LYS A 382 41.03 -15.29 4.35
C LYS A 382 40.15 -16.53 4.13
N LYS A 383 38.86 -16.49 4.48
CA LYS A 383 37.90 -17.61 4.40
C LYS A 383 38.27 -18.85 5.25
N GLU A 384 39.11 -18.67 6.27
CA GLU A 384 39.56 -19.75 7.17
C GLU A 384 38.60 -19.96 8.36
N LYS A 385 37.72 -19.00 8.69
CA LYS A 385 36.74 -19.06 9.78
C LYS A 385 35.51 -18.17 9.52
N ALA A 386 34.34 -18.54 10.04
CA ALA A 386 33.16 -17.68 10.02
C ALA A 386 33.23 -16.55 11.06
N ILE A 387 32.57 -15.42 10.81
CA ILE A 387 32.49 -14.28 11.76
C ILE A 387 31.91 -14.69 13.11
N GLY A 388 30.91 -15.57 13.12
CA GLY A 388 30.27 -16.09 14.34
C GLY A 388 31.28 -16.72 15.31
N ASP A 389 32.15 -17.60 14.80
CA ASP A 389 33.15 -18.32 15.59
C ASP A 389 34.21 -17.41 16.25
N VAL A 390 34.41 -16.22 15.68
CA VAL A 390 35.35 -15.21 16.16
C VAL A 390 34.69 -14.32 17.22
N LEU A 391 33.40 -14.03 17.07
CA LEU A 391 32.63 -13.20 18.00
C LEU A 391 32.36 -13.92 19.33
N ASP A 392 32.16 -15.24 19.32
CA ASP A 392 31.86 -16.02 20.53
C ASP A 392 33.06 -16.25 21.46
N LYS A 393 34.30 -16.12 20.95
CA LYS A 393 35.51 -16.51 21.71
C LYS A 393 36.14 -15.42 22.57
N GLU A 394 35.76 -14.14 22.45
CA GLU A 394 36.51 -13.01 23.06
C GLU A 394 35.69 -12.03 23.95
N GLY A 395 34.77 -12.54 24.78
CA GLY A 395 34.55 -12.00 26.13
C GLY A 395 33.91 -10.62 26.28
N GLY A 396 32.93 -10.29 25.43
CA GLY A 396 31.93 -9.24 25.67
C GLY A 396 30.70 -9.62 24.86
N SER A 397 29.86 -10.49 25.43
CA SER A 397 29.06 -11.41 24.64
C SER A 397 28.10 -10.70 23.70
N VAL A 398 28.11 -11.09 22.42
CA VAL A 398 27.05 -10.74 21.47
C VAL A 398 25.70 -11.07 22.09
N GLU A 399 25.60 -12.19 22.83
CA GLU A 399 24.43 -12.54 23.64
C GLU A 399 23.96 -11.44 24.62
N SER A 400 24.87 -10.72 25.29
CA SER A 400 24.47 -9.64 26.21
C SER A 400 23.87 -8.45 25.47
N LEU A 401 24.40 -8.14 24.28
CA LEU A 401 23.86 -7.11 23.40
C LEU A 401 22.56 -7.57 22.75
N SER A 402 22.45 -8.83 22.35
CA SER A 402 21.22 -9.41 21.84
C SER A 402 20.12 -9.33 22.90
N ARG A 403 20.43 -9.62 24.17
CA ARG A 403 19.50 -9.40 25.28
C ARG A 403 19.14 -7.93 25.50
N GLU A 404 20.11 -7.02 25.39
CA GLU A 404 19.88 -5.57 25.54
C GLU A 404 18.92 -5.03 24.47
N TYR A 405 19.09 -5.45 23.21
CA TYR A 405 18.28 -5.01 22.07
C TYR A 405 17.10 -5.95 21.75
N GLY A 406 16.85 -6.98 22.57
CA GLY A 406 15.79 -7.98 22.34
C GLY A 406 15.90 -8.70 20.99
N ILE A 407 17.12 -8.94 20.50
CA ILE A 407 17.40 -9.59 19.21
C ILE A 407 17.11 -11.09 19.34
N THR A 408 16.33 -11.63 18.40
CA THR A 408 16.05 -13.08 18.36
C THR A 408 17.27 -13.85 17.84
N LEU A 409 17.35 -15.15 18.12
CA LEU A 409 18.42 -16.00 17.59
C LEU A 409 18.43 -16.03 16.05
N GLU A 410 17.26 -15.92 15.42
CA GLU A 410 17.13 -15.84 13.96
C GLU A 410 17.65 -14.51 13.42
N GLU A 411 17.26 -13.39 14.04
CA GLU A 411 17.75 -12.06 13.69
C GLU A 411 19.27 -11.94 13.87
N GLU A 412 19.82 -12.50 14.96
CA GLU A 412 21.25 -12.53 15.21
C GLU A 412 22.00 -13.31 14.13
N LYS A 413 21.53 -14.53 13.81
CA LYS A 413 22.09 -15.34 12.72
C LYS A 413 22.03 -14.63 11.37
N GLN A 414 20.89 -14.01 11.04
CA GLN A 414 20.73 -13.24 9.81
C GLN A 414 21.66 -12.04 9.76
N ILE A 415 21.81 -11.29 10.85
CA ILE A 415 22.70 -10.13 10.91
C ILE A 415 24.16 -10.55 10.75
N ILE A 416 24.57 -11.68 11.33
CA ILE A 416 25.92 -12.23 11.20
C ILE A 416 26.16 -12.76 9.78
N ALA A 417 25.21 -13.52 9.22
CA ALA A 417 25.28 -14.02 7.84
C ALA A 417 25.35 -12.88 6.82
N ASN A 418 24.65 -11.77 7.07
CA ASN A 418 24.71 -10.56 6.26
C ASN A 418 26.06 -9.81 6.30
N LEU A 419 27.02 -10.26 7.11
CA LEU A 419 28.37 -9.72 7.10
C LEU A 419 29.32 -10.48 6.16
N ASP A 420 28.89 -11.62 5.59
CA ASP A 420 29.66 -12.44 4.65
C ASP A 420 29.03 -12.40 3.25
N GLU A 421 29.75 -11.84 2.27
CA GLU A 421 29.24 -11.58 0.91
C GLU A 421 28.90 -12.88 0.14
N ASP A 422 29.69 -13.94 0.31
CA ASP A 422 29.46 -15.23 -0.38
C ASP A 422 28.18 -15.90 0.14
N SER A 423 27.99 -15.93 1.46
CA SER A 423 26.78 -16.46 2.11
C SER A 423 25.52 -15.68 1.70
N GLN A 424 25.65 -14.36 1.47
CA GLN A 424 24.54 -13.54 0.98
C GLN A 424 24.15 -13.89 -0.45
N LEU A 425 25.12 -14.04 -1.34
CA LEU A 425 24.87 -14.41 -2.74
C LEU A 425 24.23 -15.80 -2.84
N GLU A 426 24.71 -16.78 -2.09
CA GLU A 426 24.13 -18.13 -2.07
C GLU A 426 22.68 -18.11 -1.58
N ARG A 427 22.41 -17.49 -0.43
CA ARG A 427 21.05 -17.36 0.13
C ARG A 427 20.11 -16.66 -0.85
N ARG A 428 20.55 -15.53 -1.41
CA ARG A 428 19.77 -14.76 -2.38
C ARG A 428 19.43 -15.62 -3.60
N SER A 429 20.41 -16.37 -4.12
CA SER A 429 20.23 -17.22 -5.27
C SER A 429 19.18 -18.33 -5.03
N GLN A 430 19.18 -18.95 -3.85
CA GLN A 430 18.20 -19.96 -3.45
C GLN A 430 16.78 -19.36 -3.33
N LEU A 431 16.66 -18.17 -2.73
CA LEU A 431 15.37 -17.49 -2.62
C LEU A 431 14.79 -17.12 -3.98
N LEU A 432 15.62 -16.63 -4.92
CA LEU A 432 15.18 -16.32 -6.28
C LEU A 432 14.78 -17.58 -7.05
N LEU A 433 15.48 -18.70 -6.86
CA LEU A 433 15.08 -19.98 -7.47
C LEU A 433 13.74 -20.48 -6.91
N GLN A 434 13.50 -20.36 -5.61
CA GLN A 434 12.22 -20.70 -5.00
C GLN A 434 11.09 -19.83 -5.58
N GLN A 435 11.30 -18.52 -5.69
CA GLN A 435 10.32 -17.61 -6.29
C GLN A 435 10.05 -17.95 -7.77
N LEU A 436 11.08 -18.32 -8.54
CA LEU A 436 10.90 -18.77 -9.92
C LEU A 436 10.12 -20.07 -10.00
N GLN A 437 10.34 -21.01 -9.07
CA GLN A 437 9.58 -22.25 -8.98
C GLN A 437 8.10 -21.97 -8.75
N ASP A 438 7.78 -21.14 -7.75
CA ASP A 438 6.39 -20.80 -7.42
C ASP A 438 5.68 -20.11 -8.61
N LEU A 439 6.39 -19.21 -9.32
CA LEU A 439 5.88 -18.55 -10.52
C LEU A 439 5.72 -19.51 -11.70
N TYR A 440 6.65 -20.45 -11.89
CA TYR A 440 6.56 -21.48 -12.92
C TYR A 440 5.35 -22.40 -12.70
N ASP A 441 5.13 -22.84 -11.46
CA ASP A 441 3.98 -23.69 -11.13
C ASP A 441 2.65 -22.92 -11.34
N THR A 442 2.64 -21.63 -10.98
CA THR A 442 1.51 -20.73 -11.26
C THR A 442 1.28 -20.58 -12.77
N GLU A 443 2.33 -20.37 -13.56
CA GLU A 443 2.25 -20.25 -15.02
C GLU A 443 1.65 -21.50 -15.66
N LEU A 444 2.09 -22.68 -15.22
CA LEU A 444 1.54 -23.96 -15.68
C LEU A 444 0.05 -24.10 -15.34
N ALA A 445 -0.37 -23.70 -14.15
CA ALA A 445 -1.79 -23.71 -13.77
C ALA A 445 -2.64 -22.76 -14.60
N LEU A 446 -2.10 -21.60 -14.97
CA LEU A 446 -2.79 -20.64 -15.86
C LEU A 446 -2.86 -21.14 -17.31
N LEU A 447 -1.88 -21.91 -17.78
CA LEU A 447 -1.87 -22.53 -19.11
C LEU A 447 -2.85 -23.71 -19.21
N TYR A 448 -2.96 -24.50 -18.15
CA TYR A 448 -3.79 -25.71 -18.08
C TYR A 448 -4.82 -25.63 -16.95
N PRO A 449 -5.79 -24.68 -17.05
CA PRO A 449 -6.74 -24.43 -15.98
C PRO A 449 -7.81 -25.54 -15.86
N PRO A 450 -8.53 -25.62 -14.73
CA PRO A 450 -9.72 -26.46 -14.59
C PRO A 450 -10.78 -26.14 -15.67
N GLU A 451 -11.60 -27.13 -16.04
CA GLU A 451 -12.62 -27.00 -17.10
C GLU A 451 -13.58 -25.82 -16.88
N ILE A 452 -13.92 -25.52 -15.63
CA ILE A 452 -14.80 -24.40 -15.25
C ILE A 452 -14.27 -23.05 -15.74
N LEU A 453 -12.94 -22.87 -15.78
CA LEU A 453 -12.28 -21.65 -16.23
C LEU A 453 -11.89 -21.70 -17.72
N ASN A 454 -12.18 -22.82 -18.40
CA ASN A 454 -11.76 -23.09 -19.77
C ASN A 454 -12.72 -22.50 -20.82
N ILE A 455 -13.26 -21.32 -20.56
CA ILE A 455 -14.25 -20.61 -21.40
C ILE A 455 -13.57 -19.37 -22.01
N PRO A 456 -13.87 -18.95 -23.27
CA PRO A 456 -13.09 -17.94 -23.99
C PRO A 456 -12.79 -16.64 -23.23
N HIS A 457 -13.78 -16.02 -22.60
CA HIS A 457 -13.60 -14.77 -21.86
C HIS A 457 -12.83 -14.98 -20.54
N LEU A 458 -12.99 -16.12 -19.86
CA LEU A 458 -12.21 -16.46 -18.66
C LEU A 458 -10.75 -16.76 -19.00
N ARG A 459 -10.50 -17.42 -20.14
CA ARG A 459 -9.15 -17.61 -20.68
C ARG A 459 -8.43 -16.29 -20.92
N LYS A 460 -9.13 -15.23 -21.33
CA LYS A 460 -8.53 -13.89 -21.42
C LYS A 460 -8.11 -13.33 -20.07
N GLY A 461 -8.91 -13.59 -19.03
CA GLY A 461 -8.50 -13.29 -17.66
C GLY A 461 -7.22 -14.03 -17.27
N LEU A 462 -7.15 -15.34 -17.55
CA LEU A 462 -5.95 -16.15 -17.29
C LEU A 462 -4.74 -15.67 -18.08
N GLU A 463 -4.92 -15.22 -19.33
CA GLU A 463 -3.85 -14.65 -20.16
C GLU A 463 -3.29 -13.35 -19.56
N ILE A 464 -4.16 -12.48 -19.03
CA ILE A 464 -3.73 -11.26 -18.31
C ILE A 464 -2.86 -11.64 -17.10
N LEU A 465 -3.31 -12.60 -16.28
CA LEU A 465 -2.54 -13.07 -15.13
C LEU A 465 -1.20 -13.69 -15.56
N ARG A 466 -1.19 -14.48 -16.65
CA ARG A 466 0.02 -15.12 -17.17
C ARG A 466 1.03 -14.08 -17.65
N ASN A 467 0.58 -12.99 -18.27
CA ASN A 467 1.45 -11.88 -18.67
C ASN A 467 2.12 -11.22 -17.45
N THR A 468 1.39 -11.03 -16.34
CA THR A 468 1.96 -10.54 -15.08
C THR A 468 3.01 -11.51 -14.52
N VAL A 469 2.72 -12.81 -14.52
CA VAL A 469 3.66 -13.85 -14.06
C VAL A 469 4.94 -13.86 -14.92
N ALA A 470 4.79 -13.81 -16.25
CA ALA A 470 5.91 -13.79 -17.19
C ALA A 470 6.81 -12.55 -17.00
N GLN A 471 6.22 -11.37 -16.78
CA GLN A 471 6.98 -10.15 -16.49
C GLN A 471 7.81 -10.29 -15.21
N LYS A 472 7.25 -10.89 -14.16
CA LYS A 472 7.99 -11.15 -12.91
C LYS A 472 9.11 -12.16 -13.08
N GLN A 473 8.83 -13.28 -13.76
CA GLN A 473 9.84 -14.27 -14.12
C GLN A 473 10.99 -13.60 -14.89
N GLN A 474 10.69 -12.65 -15.80
CA GLN A 474 11.71 -11.92 -16.56
C GLN A 474 12.65 -11.11 -15.67
N VAL A 475 12.10 -10.35 -14.71
CA VAL A 475 12.90 -9.53 -13.79
C VAL A 475 13.73 -10.42 -12.86
N ILE A 476 13.16 -11.52 -12.35
CA ILE A 476 13.87 -12.45 -11.47
C ILE A 476 14.96 -13.21 -12.24
N ALA A 477 14.66 -13.73 -13.44
CA ALA A 477 15.63 -14.38 -14.31
C ALA A 477 16.82 -13.47 -14.61
N LYS A 478 16.57 -12.19 -14.93
CA LYS A 478 17.63 -11.18 -15.08
C LYS A 478 18.48 -11.02 -13.81
N GLY A 479 17.85 -11.08 -12.63
CA GLY A 479 18.55 -11.12 -11.34
C GLY A 479 19.48 -12.32 -11.17
N VAL A 480 18.98 -13.50 -11.50
CA VAL A 480 19.74 -14.76 -11.45
C VAL A 480 20.92 -14.72 -12.44
N LEU A 481 20.73 -14.17 -13.64
CA LEU A 481 21.82 -13.98 -14.61
C LEU A 481 22.92 -13.03 -14.09
N LYS A 482 22.57 -11.97 -13.35
CA LYS A 482 23.56 -11.09 -12.68
C LYS A 482 24.37 -11.84 -11.62
N ILE A 483 23.72 -12.73 -10.85
CA ILE A 483 24.44 -13.55 -9.86
C ILE A 483 25.42 -14.51 -10.57
N LEU A 484 25.03 -15.09 -11.71
CA LEU A 484 25.89 -15.97 -12.50
C LEU A 484 27.11 -15.26 -13.10
N GLU A 485 26.99 -13.97 -13.39
CA GLU A 485 28.10 -13.13 -13.87
C GLU A 485 29.19 -12.95 -12.79
N GLU A 486 28.81 -12.99 -11.50
CA GLU A 486 29.74 -12.83 -10.38
C GLU A 486 30.45 -14.15 -9.99
N TRP A 487 30.04 -15.30 -10.55
CA TRP A 487 30.53 -16.63 -10.15
C TRP A 487 31.52 -17.26 -11.13
N ASP A 488 32.78 -17.42 -10.69
CA ASP A 488 33.95 -17.90 -11.46
C ASP A 488 33.99 -19.41 -11.81
N SER A 489 32.86 -20.13 -11.73
CA SER A 489 32.65 -21.60 -11.93
C SER A 489 32.62 -22.48 -10.68
N GLY A 490 31.61 -23.37 -10.61
CA GLY A 490 31.34 -24.24 -9.46
C GLY A 490 30.10 -25.12 -9.62
N THR A 491 29.88 -26.04 -8.67
CA THR A 491 28.70 -26.94 -8.64
C THR A 491 27.40 -26.17 -8.43
N GLU A 492 27.39 -25.16 -7.56
CA GLU A 492 26.21 -24.34 -7.30
C GLU A 492 25.84 -23.47 -8.50
N ALA A 493 26.82 -22.87 -9.17
CA ALA A 493 26.59 -22.14 -10.43
C ALA A 493 25.97 -23.03 -11.51
N THR A 494 26.42 -24.29 -11.60
CA THR A 494 25.86 -25.26 -12.53
C THR A 494 24.41 -25.60 -12.20
N ARG A 495 24.08 -25.83 -10.91
CA ARG A 495 22.71 -26.08 -10.47
C ARG A 495 21.79 -24.91 -10.80
N LEU A 496 22.27 -23.69 -10.54
CA LEU A 496 21.53 -22.47 -10.80
C LEU A 496 21.24 -22.26 -12.29
N VAL A 497 22.22 -22.53 -13.16
CA VAL A 497 22.06 -22.53 -14.63
C VAL A 497 20.96 -23.51 -15.07
N LEU A 498 21.02 -24.76 -14.60
CA LEU A 498 20.05 -25.79 -14.98
C LEU A 498 18.64 -25.46 -14.46
N ALA A 499 18.54 -24.98 -13.23
CA ALA A 499 17.28 -24.56 -12.63
C ALA A 499 16.68 -23.37 -13.40
N LEU A 500 17.47 -22.34 -13.69
CA LEU A 500 17.00 -21.16 -14.43
C LEU A 500 16.41 -21.55 -15.79
N ALA A 501 17.10 -22.37 -16.58
CA ALA A 501 16.61 -22.81 -17.89
C ALA A 501 15.33 -23.66 -17.80
N THR A 502 15.19 -24.46 -16.73
CA THR A 502 14.01 -25.31 -16.52
C THR A 502 12.79 -24.50 -16.08
N LEU A 503 12.99 -23.48 -15.24
CA LEU A 503 11.91 -22.69 -14.65
C LEU A 503 11.47 -21.49 -15.49
N THR A 504 12.23 -21.13 -16.52
CA THR A 504 11.93 -19.95 -17.36
C THR A 504 11.96 -20.23 -18.87
N PRO A 505 11.34 -21.33 -19.36
CA PRO A 505 11.44 -21.72 -20.77
C PRO A 505 10.84 -20.68 -21.73
N ASN A 506 9.80 -19.97 -21.30
CA ASN A 506 9.09 -18.98 -22.13
C ASN A 506 9.76 -17.60 -22.15
N VAL A 507 10.56 -17.28 -21.13
CA VAL A 507 11.09 -15.93 -20.91
C VAL A 507 12.58 -15.85 -21.21
N LEU A 508 13.35 -16.86 -20.81
CA LEU A 508 14.80 -16.87 -20.96
C LEU A 508 15.29 -16.73 -22.41
N PRO A 509 14.67 -17.35 -23.44
CA PRO A 509 15.09 -17.17 -24.82
C PRO A 509 15.07 -15.69 -25.25
N SER A 510 13.95 -15.01 -24.97
CA SER A 510 13.79 -13.59 -25.28
C SER A 510 14.79 -12.69 -24.53
N LEU A 511 15.18 -13.06 -23.31
CA LEU A 511 16.19 -12.35 -22.53
C LEU A 511 17.60 -12.51 -23.11
N LEU A 512 17.95 -13.72 -23.55
CA LEU A 512 19.27 -14.01 -24.14
C LEU A 512 19.43 -13.37 -25.53
N GLU A 513 18.35 -13.27 -26.31
CA GLU A 513 18.32 -12.60 -27.60
C GLU A 513 18.34 -11.06 -27.50
N ASN A 514 17.98 -10.50 -26.35
CA ASN A 514 17.92 -9.05 -26.17
C ASN A 514 19.31 -8.40 -26.26
N HIS A 515 19.53 -7.69 -27.37
CA HIS A 515 20.80 -7.04 -27.71
C HIS A 515 21.21 -5.90 -26.78
N ASP A 516 20.28 -5.30 -26.01
CA ASP A 516 20.60 -4.15 -25.15
C ASP A 516 21.46 -4.56 -23.94
N GLN A 517 21.30 -5.78 -23.44
CA GLN A 517 21.99 -6.27 -22.23
C GLN A 517 23.18 -7.19 -22.53
N LYS A 518 23.29 -7.70 -23.76
CA LYS A 518 24.40 -8.52 -24.27
C LYS A 518 24.82 -9.67 -23.34
N TRP A 519 23.84 -10.41 -22.82
CA TRP A 519 24.09 -11.51 -21.87
C TRP A 519 25.04 -12.58 -22.40
N THR A 520 25.01 -12.82 -23.72
CA THR A 520 25.90 -13.76 -24.40
C THR A 520 27.38 -13.34 -24.35
N GLU A 521 27.68 -12.06 -24.14
CA GLU A 521 29.06 -11.56 -23.99
C GLU A 521 29.52 -11.52 -22.53
N ARG A 522 28.58 -11.49 -21.58
CA ARG A 522 28.85 -11.29 -20.14
C ARG A 522 28.98 -12.60 -19.36
N LEU A 523 28.36 -13.67 -19.85
CA LEU A 523 28.32 -14.97 -19.18
C LEU A 523 29.39 -15.91 -19.74
N ASN A 524 29.84 -16.85 -18.90
CA ASN A 524 30.76 -17.90 -19.30
C ASN A 524 30.13 -18.81 -20.39
N ASP A 525 30.89 -19.13 -21.45
CA ASP A 525 30.47 -20.01 -22.56
C ASP A 525 29.94 -21.38 -22.09
N LEU A 526 30.49 -21.92 -20.99
CA LEU A 526 30.02 -23.17 -20.40
C LEU A 526 28.60 -23.05 -19.85
N TYR A 527 28.23 -21.90 -19.29
CA TYR A 527 26.87 -21.67 -18.81
C TYR A 527 25.90 -21.47 -19.97
N LEU A 528 26.28 -20.68 -20.97
CA LEU A 528 25.45 -20.42 -22.16
C LEU A 528 25.10 -21.72 -22.90
N SER A 529 26.10 -22.58 -23.15
CA SER A 529 25.88 -23.88 -23.80
C SER A 529 24.92 -24.78 -23.01
N ARG A 530 25.03 -24.80 -21.68
CA ARG A 530 24.13 -25.57 -20.80
C ARG A 530 22.71 -24.99 -20.76
N LEU A 531 22.55 -23.66 -20.70
CA LEU A 531 21.23 -23.02 -20.78
C LEU A 531 20.51 -23.41 -22.08
N GLN A 532 21.20 -23.28 -23.21
CA GLN A 532 20.65 -23.61 -24.53
C GLN A 532 20.33 -25.11 -24.68
N GLN A 533 21.16 -25.99 -24.12
CA GLN A 533 20.90 -27.43 -24.13
C GLN A 533 19.65 -27.78 -23.31
N GLN A 534 19.50 -27.20 -22.12
CA GLN A 534 18.38 -27.48 -21.24
C GLN A 534 17.05 -26.93 -21.80
N LEU A 535 17.07 -25.75 -22.42
CA LEU A 535 15.89 -25.18 -23.10
C LEU A 535 15.36 -26.07 -24.23
N LYS A 536 16.23 -26.81 -24.93
CA LYS A 536 15.83 -27.76 -25.98
C LYS A 536 15.17 -29.03 -25.44
N LEU A 537 15.38 -29.36 -24.16
CA LEU A 537 14.83 -30.54 -23.50
C LEU A 537 13.48 -30.26 -22.83
N ALA A 538 13.06 -28.99 -22.76
CA ALA A 538 11.86 -28.57 -22.07
C ALA A 538 10.59 -28.85 -22.91
N GLU A 539 10.21 -30.12 -23.02
CA GLU A 539 8.84 -30.51 -23.40
C GLU A 539 8.05 -30.80 -22.12
N SER A 540 7.02 -29.99 -21.84
CA SER A 540 6.14 -30.20 -20.69
C SER A 540 4.95 -31.08 -21.10
N ILE A 541 4.79 -32.20 -20.41
CA ILE A 541 3.53 -32.95 -20.40
C ILE A 541 2.49 -32.05 -19.73
N PRO A 542 1.29 -31.82 -20.30
CA PRO A 542 0.28 -30.96 -19.69
C PRO A 542 -0.11 -31.50 -18.30
N PRO A 543 0.22 -30.80 -17.20
CA PRO A 543 -0.15 -31.22 -15.87
C PRO A 543 -1.66 -31.07 -15.68
N LYS A 544 -2.30 -32.03 -15.00
CA LYS A 544 -3.67 -31.86 -14.52
C LYS A 544 -3.64 -31.09 -13.21
N VAL A 545 -4.08 -29.83 -13.23
CA VAL A 545 -4.14 -28.98 -12.04
C VAL A 545 -5.48 -29.17 -11.32
N SER A 546 -5.45 -29.35 -10.00
CA SER A 546 -6.66 -29.44 -9.18
C SER A 546 -7.27 -28.06 -8.92
N GLU A 547 -8.58 -28.01 -8.68
CA GLU A 547 -9.28 -26.77 -8.35
C GLU A 547 -8.72 -26.12 -7.08
N ASP A 548 -8.42 -26.90 -6.04
CA ASP A 548 -7.84 -26.40 -4.78
C ASP A 548 -6.49 -25.68 -5.00
N LEU A 549 -5.65 -26.22 -5.88
CA LEU A 549 -4.34 -25.64 -6.19
C LEU A 549 -4.50 -24.35 -7.00
N MET A 550 -5.45 -24.33 -7.94
CA MET A 550 -5.80 -23.12 -8.69
C MET A 550 -6.36 -22.02 -7.79
N ILE A 551 -7.18 -22.37 -6.79
CA ILE A 551 -7.65 -21.43 -5.76
C ILE A 551 -6.46 -20.79 -5.02
N ALA A 552 -5.49 -21.59 -4.57
CA ALA A 552 -4.31 -21.09 -3.86
C ALA A 552 -3.47 -20.14 -4.72
N TYR A 553 -3.31 -20.43 -6.02
CA TYR A 553 -2.60 -19.53 -6.93
C TYR A 553 -3.36 -18.22 -7.20
N LEU A 554 -4.68 -18.28 -7.38
CA LEU A 554 -5.50 -17.08 -7.52
C LEU A 554 -5.49 -16.22 -6.24
N GLU A 555 -5.49 -16.83 -5.05
CA GLU A 555 -5.33 -16.11 -3.78
C GLU A 555 -3.95 -15.45 -3.67
N THR A 556 -2.90 -16.12 -4.17
CA THR A 556 -1.54 -15.55 -4.22
C THR A 556 -1.48 -14.34 -5.17
N LEU A 557 -2.07 -14.46 -6.36
CA LEU A 557 -2.15 -13.38 -7.33
C LEU A 557 -3.07 -12.23 -6.88
N LEU A 558 -4.06 -12.51 -6.02
CA LEU A 558 -4.90 -11.48 -5.40
C LEU A 558 -4.13 -10.63 -4.37
N ALA A 559 -3.03 -11.14 -3.81
CA ALA A 559 -2.17 -10.38 -2.90
C ALA A 559 -1.19 -9.45 -3.64
N GLU A 560 -1.06 -9.58 -4.96
CA GLU A 560 -0.18 -8.75 -5.78
C GLU A 560 -0.62 -7.28 -5.81
N PRO A 561 0.30 -6.30 -5.86
CA PRO A 561 -0.07 -4.88 -5.85
C PRO A 561 -0.80 -4.41 -7.11
N ASP A 562 -0.68 -5.13 -8.23
CA ASP A 562 -1.29 -4.74 -9.50
C ASP A 562 -2.83 -4.78 -9.44
N SER A 563 -3.47 -3.64 -9.73
CA SER A 563 -4.92 -3.50 -9.59
C SER A 563 -5.69 -4.41 -10.54
N LEU A 564 -5.20 -4.60 -11.77
CA LEU A 564 -5.87 -5.46 -12.75
C LEU A 564 -5.75 -6.93 -12.36
N THR A 565 -4.55 -7.37 -11.96
CA THR A 565 -4.29 -8.73 -11.45
C THR A 565 -5.16 -9.03 -10.23
N LYS A 566 -5.28 -8.11 -9.25
CA LYS A 566 -6.23 -8.27 -8.13
C LYS A 566 -7.66 -8.47 -8.62
N THR A 567 -8.11 -7.60 -9.53
CA THR A 567 -9.50 -7.60 -10.01
C THR A 567 -9.84 -8.88 -10.78
N VAL A 568 -8.95 -9.31 -11.68
CA VAL A 568 -9.10 -10.56 -12.44
C VAL A 568 -9.01 -11.78 -11.53
N SER A 569 -8.07 -11.80 -10.59
CA SER A 569 -7.91 -12.92 -9.65
C SER A 569 -9.14 -13.10 -8.77
N LEU A 570 -9.70 -12.00 -8.24
CA LEU A 570 -10.94 -12.02 -7.45
C LEU A 570 -12.12 -12.53 -8.28
N TYR A 571 -12.24 -12.05 -9.53
CA TYR A 571 -13.30 -12.46 -10.43
C TYR A 571 -13.23 -13.96 -10.76
N LEU A 572 -12.05 -14.45 -11.15
CA LEU A 572 -11.84 -15.88 -11.46
C LEU A 572 -12.00 -16.77 -10.22
N LEU A 573 -11.52 -16.30 -9.06
CA LEU A 573 -11.69 -17.00 -7.78
C LEU A 573 -13.17 -17.19 -7.46
N ASN A 574 -14.01 -16.17 -7.65
CA ASN A 574 -15.45 -16.28 -7.44
C ASN A 574 -16.15 -17.21 -8.44
N LYS A 575 -15.62 -17.38 -9.66
CA LYS A 575 -16.14 -18.36 -10.63
C LYS A 575 -15.79 -19.79 -10.24
N LEU A 576 -14.64 -20.00 -9.62
CA LEU A 576 -14.18 -21.32 -9.18
C LEU A 576 -14.80 -21.71 -7.83
N ASP A 577 -14.75 -20.81 -6.83
CA ASP A 577 -15.32 -20.97 -5.50
C ASP A 577 -16.01 -19.67 -5.04
N LYS A 578 -17.35 -19.70 -5.06
CA LYS A 578 -18.19 -18.55 -4.66
C LYS A 578 -18.03 -18.18 -3.19
N GLN A 579 -17.80 -19.15 -2.29
CA GLN A 579 -17.67 -18.86 -0.86
C GLN A 579 -16.35 -18.12 -0.59
N ARG A 580 -15.25 -18.63 -1.16
CA ARG A 580 -13.93 -17.98 -1.07
C ARG A 580 -13.92 -16.62 -1.74
N GLY A 581 -14.52 -16.50 -2.93
CA GLY A 581 -14.66 -15.22 -3.63
C GLY A 581 -15.38 -14.16 -2.79
N LYS A 582 -16.51 -14.52 -2.15
CA LYS A 582 -17.24 -13.62 -1.25
C LYS A 582 -16.43 -13.23 -0.01
N GLN A 583 -15.72 -14.18 0.59
CA GLN A 583 -14.86 -13.91 1.75
C GLN A 583 -13.77 -12.89 1.42
N GLN A 584 -13.06 -13.06 0.30
CA GLN A 584 -12.02 -12.14 -0.14
C GLN A 584 -12.59 -10.77 -0.51
N ALA A 585 -13.75 -10.73 -1.17
CA ALA A 585 -14.43 -9.46 -1.48
C ALA A 585 -14.80 -8.67 -0.23
N HIS A 586 -15.31 -9.33 0.82
CA HIS A 586 -15.59 -8.68 2.11
C HIS A 586 -14.32 -8.10 2.74
N GLN A 587 -13.24 -8.89 2.79
CA GLN A 587 -11.96 -8.44 3.34
C GLN A 587 -11.41 -7.21 2.61
N LEU A 588 -11.53 -7.16 1.29
CA LEU A 588 -11.11 -6.01 0.48
C LEU A 588 -11.96 -4.77 0.75
N LEU A 589 -13.29 -4.89 0.78
CA LEU A 589 -14.17 -3.74 1.02
C LEU A 589 -14.08 -3.20 2.46
N ASP A 590 -13.81 -4.07 3.44
CA ASP A 590 -13.59 -3.67 4.83
C ASP A 590 -12.18 -3.10 5.06
N SER A 591 -11.28 -3.25 4.09
CA SER A 591 -9.93 -2.70 4.18
C SER A 591 -9.95 -1.16 4.14
N TYR A 592 -9.03 -0.53 4.88
CA TYR A 592 -8.91 0.93 4.96
C TYR A 592 -8.16 1.55 3.76
N LEU A 593 -7.87 0.75 2.75
CA LEU A 593 -7.10 1.12 1.57
C LEU A 593 -8.02 1.74 0.50
N MET A 594 -7.47 2.67 -0.30
CA MET A 594 -8.22 3.23 -1.42
C MET A 594 -8.20 2.21 -2.57
N LEU A 595 -9.27 1.42 -2.67
CA LEU A 595 -9.42 0.45 -3.75
C LEU A 595 -9.54 1.14 -5.11
N ASN A 596 -8.89 0.55 -6.12
CA ASN A 596 -9.14 0.85 -7.52
C ASN A 596 -10.65 0.70 -7.84
N PRO A 597 -11.26 1.60 -8.65
CA PRO A 597 -12.68 1.55 -8.98
C PRO A 597 -13.14 0.18 -9.50
N SER A 598 -12.41 -0.42 -10.44
CA SER A 598 -12.76 -1.71 -11.04
C SER A 598 -12.75 -2.84 -10.00
N LEU A 599 -11.76 -2.84 -9.10
CA LEU A 599 -11.67 -3.82 -8.01
C LEU A 599 -12.83 -3.68 -7.03
N LYS A 600 -13.16 -2.44 -6.68
CA LYS A 600 -14.27 -2.13 -5.77
C LYS A 600 -15.61 -2.55 -6.36
N GLU A 601 -15.86 -2.23 -7.62
CA GLU A 601 -17.08 -2.62 -8.33
C GLU A 601 -17.22 -4.13 -8.42
N THR A 602 -16.14 -4.83 -8.75
CA THR A 602 -16.10 -6.31 -8.81
C THR A 602 -16.39 -6.92 -7.43
N ALA A 603 -15.75 -6.42 -6.37
CA ALA A 603 -15.99 -6.90 -5.00
C ALA A 603 -17.44 -6.64 -4.54
N GLN A 604 -18.00 -5.47 -4.84
CA GLN A 604 -19.39 -5.14 -4.52
C GLN A 604 -20.38 -6.03 -5.28
N GLN A 605 -20.13 -6.29 -6.57
CA GLN A 605 -20.94 -7.20 -7.38
C GLN A 605 -20.95 -8.61 -6.77
N ILE A 606 -19.77 -9.15 -6.40
CA ILE A 606 -19.64 -10.48 -5.82
C ILE A 606 -20.45 -10.62 -4.51
N ILE A 607 -20.45 -9.58 -3.68
CA ILE A 607 -21.21 -9.57 -2.41
C ILE A 607 -22.72 -9.47 -2.67
N ASN A 608 -23.12 -8.63 -3.63
CA ASN A 608 -24.52 -8.40 -3.96
C ASN A 608 -25.16 -9.54 -4.78
N ASP A 609 -24.35 -10.42 -5.38
CA ASP A 609 -24.83 -11.59 -6.11
C ASP A 609 -25.48 -12.59 -5.13
N THR A 610 -26.80 -12.51 -5.06
CA THR A 610 -27.67 -13.33 -4.19
C THR A 610 -28.14 -14.62 -4.86
N GLY A 611 -27.69 -14.90 -6.10
CA GLY A 611 -27.92 -16.19 -6.76
C GLY A 611 -29.34 -16.46 -7.27
N GLU A 612 -30.32 -15.59 -6.98
CA GLU A 612 -31.71 -15.76 -7.41
C GLU A 612 -32.26 -14.48 -8.08
N GLN A 613 -32.57 -14.59 -9.37
CA GLN A 613 -33.46 -13.72 -10.16
C GLN A 613 -33.14 -12.21 -10.33
N ALA A 614 -32.09 -11.66 -9.72
CA ALA A 614 -31.69 -10.28 -9.99
C ALA A 614 -31.02 -10.14 -11.38
N SER A 615 -31.28 -9.03 -12.11
CA SER A 615 -30.54 -8.70 -13.34
C SER A 615 -29.04 -8.71 -13.06
N LYS A 616 -28.32 -9.59 -13.76
CA LYS A 616 -26.88 -9.74 -13.66
C LYS A 616 -26.23 -8.42 -14.10
N VAL A 617 -25.76 -7.63 -13.14
CA VAL A 617 -24.96 -6.43 -13.43
C VAL A 617 -23.58 -6.90 -13.87
N ILE A 618 -23.25 -6.72 -15.15
CA ILE A 618 -21.95 -7.04 -15.72
C ILE A 618 -21.04 -5.82 -15.51
N THR A 619 -19.92 -6.05 -14.81
CA THR A 619 -18.93 -5.02 -14.48
C THR A 619 -18.08 -4.62 -15.69
N PRO A 620 -17.42 -3.45 -15.67
CA PRO A 620 -16.48 -3.06 -16.72
C PRO A 620 -15.38 -4.11 -16.95
N LEU A 621 -14.91 -4.79 -15.91
CA LEU A 621 -13.96 -5.89 -16.04
C LEU A 621 -14.54 -7.04 -16.87
N GLU A 622 -15.74 -7.51 -16.55
CA GLU A 622 -16.37 -8.58 -17.32
C GLU A 622 -16.49 -8.19 -18.80
N ARG A 623 -16.93 -6.97 -19.09
CA ARG A 623 -17.01 -6.45 -20.46
C ARG A 623 -15.66 -6.44 -21.15
N LEU A 624 -14.61 -6.00 -20.46
CA LEU A 624 -13.24 -6.03 -20.99
C LEU A 624 -12.81 -7.47 -21.36
N LEU A 625 -13.13 -8.46 -20.52
CA LEU A 625 -12.81 -9.87 -20.78
C LEU A 625 -13.58 -10.44 -21.99
N TYR A 626 -14.86 -10.07 -22.16
CA TYR A 626 -15.64 -10.42 -23.35
C TYR A 626 -15.11 -9.74 -24.62
N LEU A 627 -14.88 -8.42 -24.57
CA LEU A 627 -14.39 -7.68 -25.73
C LEU A 627 -12.99 -8.15 -26.16
N SER A 628 -12.11 -8.44 -25.21
CA SER A 628 -10.76 -8.95 -25.49
C SER A 628 -10.71 -10.39 -25.97
N SER A 629 -11.79 -11.17 -25.81
CA SER A 629 -11.90 -12.53 -26.37
C SER A 629 -12.41 -12.53 -27.81
N CYS A 630 -12.90 -11.40 -28.32
CA CYS A 630 -13.41 -11.29 -29.68
C CYS A 630 -12.27 -11.12 -30.70
N ASP A 631 -12.28 -11.94 -31.76
CA ASP A 631 -11.26 -11.86 -32.80
C ASP A 631 -11.26 -10.54 -33.57
N LEU A 632 -12.44 -9.93 -33.80
CA LEU A 632 -12.57 -8.64 -34.52
C LEU A 632 -11.81 -7.50 -33.82
N LEU A 633 -11.76 -7.52 -32.49
CA LEU A 633 -11.11 -6.48 -31.68
C LEU A 633 -9.62 -6.78 -31.45
N LYS A 634 -9.09 -7.83 -32.08
CA LYS A 634 -7.70 -8.26 -31.90
C LYS A 634 -6.72 -7.23 -32.46
N GLY A 635 -5.84 -6.75 -31.59
CA GLY A 635 -4.85 -5.73 -31.92
C GLY A 635 -5.32 -4.30 -31.72
N LEU A 636 -6.55 -4.09 -31.21
CA LEU A 636 -6.95 -2.81 -30.65
C LEU A 636 -6.09 -2.50 -29.42
N LYS A 637 -5.75 -1.22 -29.21
CA LYS A 637 -4.98 -0.78 -28.05
C LYS A 637 -5.73 -1.03 -26.75
N ALA A 638 -4.98 -1.33 -25.69
CA ALA A 638 -5.55 -1.66 -24.38
C ALA A 638 -6.35 -0.48 -23.80
N GLU A 639 -5.91 0.76 -24.01
CA GLU A 639 -6.62 1.95 -23.55
C GLU A 639 -7.98 2.10 -24.23
N SER A 640 -8.03 1.89 -25.55
CA SER A 640 -9.28 1.94 -26.33
C SER A 640 -10.24 0.81 -25.97
N LEU A 641 -9.73 -0.40 -25.72
CA LEU A 641 -10.53 -1.52 -25.21
C LEU A 641 -11.12 -1.22 -23.82
N MET A 642 -10.33 -0.59 -22.94
CA MET A 642 -10.80 -0.21 -21.62
C MET A 642 -11.88 0.87 -21.71
N GLU A 643 -11.67 1.91 -22.52
CA GLU A 643 -12.66 2.95 -22.74
C GLU A 643 -13.97 2.39 -23.31
N LEU A 644 -13.86 1.51 -24.32
CA LEU A 644 -15.00 0.80 -24.89
C LEU A 644 -15.77 0.05 -23.79
N SER A 645 -15.09 -0.66 -22.89
CA SER A 645 -15.74 -1.42 -21.80
C SER A 645 -16.65 -0.57 -20.88
N TYR A 646 -16.38 0.72 -20.75
CA TYR A 646 -17.24 1.64 -19.98
C TYR A 646 -18.43 2.19 -20.78
N GLN A 647 -18.31 2.27 -22.10
CA GLN A 647 -19.31 2.89 -22.98
C GLN A 647 -20.36 1.89 -23.50
N VAL A 648 -19.99 0.62 -23.67
CA VAL A 648 -20.89 -0.38 -24.29
C VAL A 648 -22.08 -0.74 -23.39
N PRO A 649 -23.33 -0.50 -23.82
CA PRO A 649 -24.52 -0.91 -23.09
C PRO A 649 -24.78 -2.41 -23.21
N ILE A 650 -25.57 -2.93 -22.26
CA ILE A 650 -26.08 -4.31 -22.27
C ILE A 650 -27.55 -4.28 -22.63
N LYS A 651 -27.96 -5.08 -23.61
CA LYS A 651 -29.36 -5.32 -23.94
C LYS A 651 -29.75 -6.74 -23.52
N GLU A 652 -30.88 -6.87 -22.84
CA GLU A 652 -31.47 -8.14 -22.45
C GLU A 652 -32.69 -8.44 -23.32
N TYR A 653 -32.77 -9.66 -23.82
CA TYR A 653 -33.89 -10.16 -24.63
C TYR A 653 -34.50 -11.39 -23.98
N LYS A 654 -35.79 -11.61 -24.21
CA LYS A 654 -36.56 -12.74 -23.73
C LYS A 654 -36.67 -13.82 -24.81
N GLN A 655 -37.12 -15.00 -24.40
CA GLN A 655 -37.43 -16.07 -25.34
C GLN A 655 -38.40 -15.60 -26.43
N SER A 656 -38.11 -15.98 -27.67
CA SER A 656 -38.84 -15.62 -28.89
C SER A 656 -38.76 -14.16 -29.32
N ASP A 657 -37.95 -13.33 -28.64
CA ASP A 657 -37.62 -12.00 -29.17
C ASP A 657 -36.75 -12.15 -30.43
N ILE A 658 -37.08 -11.36 -31.46
CA ILE A 658 -36.32 -11.24 -32.70
C ILE A 658 -35.36 -10.07 -32.56
N ILE A 659 -34.06 -10.27 -32.81
CA ILE A 659 -33.05 -9.21 -32.72
C ILE A 659 -33.05 -8.36 -34.00
N TRP A 660 -33.13 -9.02 -35.15
CA TRP A 660 -33.40 -8.44 -36.48
C TRP A 660 -33.95 -9.51 -37.41
N GLU A 661 -34.62 -9.06 -38.48
CA GLU A 661 -35.15 -9.91 -39.55
C GLU A 661 -34.23 -9.91 -40.78
N GLN A 662 -34.29 -10.98 -41.57
CA GLN A 662 -33.59 -11.05 -42.86
C GLN A 662 -34.07 -9.90 -43.77
N GLY A 663 -33.13 -9.13 -44.31
CA GLY A 663 -33.38 -7.91 -45.08
C GLY A 663 -33.25 -6.60 -44.29
N ASP A 664 -33.16 -6.66 -42.95
CA ASP A 664 -32.98 -5.45 -42.14
C ASP A 664 -31.58 -4.85 -42.29
N ILE A 665 -31.49 -3.52 -42.26
CA ILE A 665 -30.21 -2.80 -42.16
C ILE A 665 -29.85 -2.66 -40.67
N THR A 666 -28.91 -3.48 -40.21
CA THR A 666 -28.40 -3.40 -38.83
C THR A 666 -27.40 -2.25 -38.68
N LYS A 667 -27.48 -1.51 -37.57
CA LYS A 667 -26.60 -0.34 -37.28
C LYS A 667 -25.70 -0.54 -36.06
N ASP A 668 -26.03 -1.52 -35.23
CA ASP A 668 -25.30 -1.83 -34.02
C ASP A 668 -24.69 -3.23 -34.17
N LEU A 669 -23.49 -3.43 -33.63
CA LEU A 669 -22.81 -4.71 -33.57
C LEU A 669 -23.19 -5.44 -32.27
N PHE A 670 -23.67 -6.68 -32.38
CA PHE A 670 -24.17 -7.46 -31.24
C PHE A 670 -23.22 -8.60 -30.87
N LEU A 671 -22.82 -8.65 -29.59
CA LEU A 671 -22.00 -9.71 -29.01
C LEU A 671 -22.82 -10.50 -27.99
N LEU A 672 -23.03 -11.78 -28.23
CA LEU A 672 -23.73 -12.68 -27.30
C LEU A 672 -22.84 -12.99 -26.08
N LEU A 673 -23.34 -12.68 -24.88
CA LEU A 673 -22.65 -12.94 -23.61
C LEU A 673 -23.16 -14.21 -22.92
N ASP A 674 -24.47 -14.38 -22.91
CA ASP A 674 -25.18 -15.43 -22.20
C ASP A 674 -26.54 -15.67 -22.87
N GLY A 675 -27.03 -16.91 -22.83
CA GLY A 675 -28.24 -17.35 -23.56
C GLY A 675 -27.94 -18.07 -24.88
N LYS A 676 -29.02 -18.48 -25.57
CA LYS A 676 -28.99 -19.17 -26.85
C LYS A 676 -29.79 -18.40 -27.89
N VAL A 677 -29.24 -18.29 -29.08
CA VAL A 677 -29.86 -17.69 -30.26
C VAL A 677 -29.64 -18.58 -31.47
N GLU A 678 -30.59 -18.56 -32.38
CA GLU A 678 -30.55 -19.27 -33.65
C GLU A 678 -30.56 -18.28 -34.82
N TYR A 679 -29.71 -18.54 -35.81
CA TYR A 679 -29.81 -17.95 -37.14
C TYR A 679 -30.82 -18.72 -37.96
N GLN A 680 -31.75 -18.02 -38.60
CA GLN A 680 -32.68 -18.58 -39.58
C GLN A 680 -32.46 -17.88 -40.92
N GLN A 681 -32.03 -18.63 -41.93
CA GLN A 681 -31.89 -18.14 -43.31
C GLN A 681 -32.97 -18.76 -44.18
N ILE A 682 -33.78 -17.93 -44.84
CA ILE A 682 -34.78 -18.38 -45.81
C ILE A 682 -34.14 -18.30 -47.20
N LEU A 683 -34.02 -19.46 -47.87
CA LEU A 683 -33.51 -19.58 -49.24
C LEU A 683 -34.62 -19.37 -50.28
N GLU A 684 -34.25 -19.15 -51.55
CA GLU A 684 -35.17 -18.91 -52.67
C GLU A 684 -36.20 -20.05 -52.88
N ASP A 685 -35.89 -21.26 -52.40
CA ASP A 685 -36.75 -22.44 -52.46
C ASP A 685 -37.66 -22.63 -51.22
N ASP A 686 -37.86 -21.59 -50.40
CA ASP A 686 -38.61 -21.63 -49.12
C ASP A 686 -38.02 -22.60 -48.06
N THR A 687 -36.77 -23.01 -48.23
CA THR A 687 -36.07 -23.85 -47.25
C THR A 687 -35.39 -22.99 -46.18
N VAL A 688 -35.57 -23.37 -44.91
CA VAL A 688 -35.00 -22.65 -43.75
C VAL A 688 -33.78 -23.39 -43.25
N ILE A 689 -32.61 -22.74 -43.34
CA ILE A 689 -31.39 -23.21 -42.67
C ILE A 689 -31.37 -22.60 -41.27
N VAL A 690 -31.18 -23.47 -40.26
CA VAL A 690 -31.06 -23.06 -38.86
C VAL A 690 -29.67 -23.39 -38.36
N ASP A 691 -28.99 -22.41 -37.78
CA ASP A 691 -27.67 -22.58 -37.15
C ASP A 691 -27.66 -21.98 -35.73
N GLU A 692 -26.97 -22.62 -34.79
CA GLU A 692 -26.90 -22.15 -33.39
C GLU A 692 -25.67 -21.25 -33.21
N VAL A 693 -25.84 -20.11 -32.55
CA VAL A 693 -24.71 -19.19 -32.35
C VAL A 693 -23.90 -19.57 -31.12
N GLU A 694 -22.60 -19.69 -31.30
CA GLU A 694 -21.66 -19.78 -30.19
C GLU A 694 -21.54 -18.44 -29.41
N PRO A 695 -21.52 -18.48 -28.07
CA PRO A 695 -21.23 -17.30 -27.25
C PRO A 695 -19.86 -16.68 -27.55
N VAL A 696 -19.71 -15.38 -27.26
CA VAL A 696 -18.46 -14.63 -27.46
C VAL A 696 -18.08 -14.43 -28.93
N ASN A 697 -19.07 -14.47 -29.83
CA ASN A 697 -18.91 -14.04 -31.22
C ASN A 697 -19.83 -12.86 -31.54
N PHE A 698 -19.30 -11.90 -32.31
CA PHE A 698 -20.14 -10.87 -32.92
C PHE A 698 -20.97 -11.49 -34.03
N LEU A 699 -22.26 -11.17 -34.01
CA LEU A 699 -23.25 -11.80 -34.87
C LEU A 699 -23.27 -11.22 -36.29
N ASN A 700 -23.06 -9.92 -36.43
CA ASN A 700 -23.31 -9.16 -37.65
C ASN A 700 -22.09 -8.33 -38.12
N LYS A 701 -20.89 -8.94 -38.11
CA LYS A 701 -19.62 -8.26 -38.42
C LYS A 701 -19.60 -7.71 -39.85
N LEU A 702 -20.01 -8.53 -40.83
CA LEU A 702 -19.95 -8.20 -42.25
C LEU A 702 -21.01 -7.17 -42.64
N GLU A 703 -22.20 -7.27 -42.07
CA GLU A 703 -23.32 -6.36 -42.28
C GLU A 703 -22.95 -4.93 -41.86
N ILE A 704 -22.30 -4.78 -40.70
CA ILE A 704 -21.87 -3.48 -40.18
C ILE A 704 -20.70 -2.90 -40.99
N LEU A 705 -19.68 -3.70 -41.30
CA LEU A 705 -18.49 -3.22 -42.02
C LEU A 705 -18.77 -2.91 -43.49
N GLY A 706 -19.65 -3.69 -44.13
CA GLY A 706 -20.04 -3.52 -45.53
C GLY A 706 -21.27 -2.63 -45.74
N ASN A 707 -21.96 -2.24 -44.66
CA ASN A 707 -23.26 -1.57 -44.71
C ASN A 707 -24.28 -2.35 -45.57
N LEU A 708 -24.40 -3.65 -45.29
CA LEU A 708 -25.22 -4.62 -46.02
C LEU A 708 -26.53 -4.93 -45.29
N GLU A 709 -27.52 -5.44 -46.02
CA GLU A 709 -28.75 -6.01 -45.44
C GLU A 709 -28.45 -7.35 -44.76
N ALA A 710 -29.13 -7.63 -43.64
CA ALA A 710 -28.96 -8.87 -42.89
C ALA A 710 -29.40 -10.09 -43.71
N ILE A 711 -28.53 -11.09 -43.79
CA ILE A 711 -28.78 -12.30 -44.59
C ILE A 711 -29.60 -13.33 -43.79
N THR A 712 -29.68 -13.18 -42.47
CA THR A 712 -30.33 -14.10 -41.54
C THR A 712 -31.24 -13.37 -40.55
N THR A 713 -32.29 -14.04 -40.10
CA THR A 713 -33.11 -13.62 -38.95
C THR A 713 -32.52 -14.21 -37.68
N VAL A 714 -32.41 -13.43 -36.60
CA VAL A 714 -31.86 -13.91 -35.31
C VAL A 714 -32.94 -13.95 -34.25
N ILE A 715 -33.16 -15.12 -33.67
CA ILE A 715 -34.22 -15.37 -32.67
C ILE A 715 -33.62 -15.92 -31.38
N VAL A 716 -34.05 -15.38 -30.24
CA VAL A 716 -33.67 -15.87 -28.91
C VAL A 716 -34.45 -17.13 -28.55
N THR A 717 -33.74 -18.22 -28.26
CA THR A 717 -34.37 -19.51 -27.90
C THR A 717 -34.31 -19.81 -26.41
N SER A 718 -33.38 -19.21 -25.67
CA SER A 718 -33.31 -19.31 -24.21
C SER A 718 -34.32 -18.41 -23.50
N PRO A 719 -34.67 -18.68 -22.22
CA PRO A 719 -35.56 -17.82 -21.42
C PRO A 719 -35.11 -16.35 -21.36
N LYS A 720 -33.79 -16.14 -21.39
CA LYS A 720 -33.13 -14.84 -21.38
C LYS A 720 -31.84 -14.94 -22.20
N ALA A 721 -31.53 -13.90 -22.98
CA ALA A 721 -30.25 -13.70 -23.63
C ALA A 721 -29.73 -12.28 -23.39
N CYS A 722 -28.42 -12.15 -23.21
CA CYS A 722 -27.76 -10.89 -22.89
C CYS A 722 -26.71 -10.56 -23.97
N PHE A 723 -26.74 -9.33 -24.47
CA PHE A 723 -25.84 -8.85 -25.51
C PHE A 723 -25.07 -7.60 -25.06
N LEU A 724 -23.79 -7.54 -25.41
CA LEU A 724 -23.07 -6.27 -25.52
C LEU A 724 -23.36 -5.66 -26.89
N VAL A 725 -23.73 -4.38 -26.93
CA VAL A 725 -24.14 -3.70 -28.16
C VAL A 725 -23.24 -2.51 -28.44
N ILE A 726 -22.45 -2.60 -29.50
CA ILE A 726 -21.52 -1.54 -29.92
C ILE A 726 -22.16 -0.78 -31.07
N GLU A 727 -22.35 0.52 -30.94
CA GLU A 727 -22.85 1.35 -32.04
C GLU A 727 -21.85 1.33 -33.21
N GLY A 728 -22.33 1.19 -34.45
CA GLY A 728 -21.46 1.13 -35.62
C GLY A 728 -20.59 2.37 -35.82
N THR A 729 -21.05 3.53 -35.35
CA THR A 729 -20.28 4.80 -35.31
C THR A 729 -19.02 4.67 -34.45
N ILE A 730 -19.13 4.06 -33.26
CA ILE A 730 -18.00 3.85 -32.35
C ILE A 730 -16.97 2.92 -33.01
N LEU A 731 -17.41 1.86 -33.68
CA LEU A 731 -16.51 0.96 -34.41
C LEU A 731 -15.76 1.70 -35.52
N ASN A 732 -16.44 2.55 -36.29
CA ASN A 732 -15.84 3.35 -37.35
C ASN A 732 -14.80 4.33 -36.79
N GLU A 733 -15.10 5.01 -35.67
CA GLU A 733 -14.14 5.88 -34.99
C GLU A 733 -12.88 5.12 -34.55
N LEU A 734 -13.03 3.91 -33.98
CA LEU A 734 -11.89 3.08 -33.59
C LEU A 734 -11.01 2.67 -34.78
N ILE A 735 -11.64 2.35 -35.92
CA ILE A 735 -10.95 2.03 -37.18
C ILE A 735 -10.21 3.25 -37.73
N GLU A 736 -10.82 4.44 -37.70
CA GLU A 736 -10.20 5.68 -38.18
C GLU A 736 -9.00 6.12 -37.32
N GLN A 737 -9.09 5.93 -36.00
CA GLN A 737 -8.06 6.34 -35.04
C GLN A 737 -6.82 5.45 -35.04
N ASP A 738 -6.95 4.16 -35.37
CA ASP A 738 -5.84 3.20 -35.37
C ASP A 738 -5.68 2.46 -36.71
N LYS A 739 -4.73 2.94 -37.52
CA LYS A 739 -4.39 2.34 -38.82
C LYS A 739 -3.95 0.88 -38.74
N ARG A 740 -3.32 0.46 -37.64
CA ARG A 740 -2.88 -0.94 -37.46
C ARG A 740 -4.08 -1.81 -37.18
N PHE A 741 -4.99 -1.34 -36.34
CA PHE A 741 -6.26 -2.01 -36.07
C PHE A 741 -7.11 -2.13 -37.34
N ALA A 742 -7.29 -1.04 -38.09
CA ALA A 742 -8.02 -1.05 -39.36
C ALA A 742 -7.50 -2.12 -40.35
N ARG A 743 -6.17 -2.23 -40.46
CA ARG A 743 -5.54 -3.25 -41.32
C ARG A 743 -5.84 -4.67 -40.85
N ASN A 744 -5.80 -4.92 -39.54
CA ASN A 744 -6.11 -6.23 -38.98
C ASN A 744 -7.57 -6.63 -39.26
N VAL A 745 -8.52 -5.70 -39.08
CA VAL A 745 -9.94 -5.93 -39.35
C VAL A 745 -10.14 -6.29 -40.83
N ILE A 746 -9.58 -5.52 -41.76
CA ILE A 746 -9.68 -5.80 -43.20
C ILE A 746 -9.07 -7.17 -43.54
N GLU A 747 -7.93 -7.51 -42.96
CA GLU A 747 -7.26 -8.79 -43.23
C GLU A 747 -8.08 -9.99 -42.71
N GLN A 748 -8.68 -9.88 -41.52
CA GLN A 748 -9.53 -10.92 -40.95
C GLN A 748 -10.80 -11.14 -41.79
N GLU A 749 -11.52 -10.07 -42.10
CA GLU A 749 -12.78 -10.16 -42.85
C GLU A 749 -12.52 -10.59 -44.31
N SER A 750 -11.41 -10.16 -44.92
CA SER A 750 -11.02 -10.66 -46.23
C SER A 750 -10.74 -12.16 -46.24
N ARG A 751 -10.19 -12.74 -45.16
CA ARG A 751 -10.01 -14.19 -45.05
C ARG A 751 -11.35 -14.90 -44.86
N GLN A 752 -12.24 -14.34 -44.04
CA GLN A 752 -13.56 -14.90 -43.81
C GLN A 752 -14.42 -14.91 -45.08
N LEU A 753 -14.37 -13.84 -45.88
CA LEU A 753 -15.02 -13.78 -47.20
C LEU A 753 -14.46 -14.81 -48.18
N GLN A 754 -13.14 -15.06 -48.15
CA GLN A 754 -12.51 -16.11 -48.98
C GLN A 754 -12.93 -17.51 -48.54
N GLU A 755 -13.09 -17.77 -47.24
CA GLU A 755 -13.59 -19.04 -46.72
C GLU A 755 -15.06 -19.26 -47.10
N LEU A 756 -15.91 -18.23 -46.98
CA LEU A 756 -17.30 -18.29 -47.42
C LEU A 756 -17.42 -18.52 -48.92
N GLN A 757 -16.60 -17.85 -49.74
CA GLN A 757 -16.56 -18.11 -51.19
C GLN A 757 -16.13 -19.55 -51.54
N ARG A 758 -15.20 -20.13 -50.76
CA ARG A 758 -14.77 -21.53 -50.95
C ARG A 758 -15.82 -22.55 -50.51
N LEU A 759 -16.65 -22.20 -49.53
CA LEU A 759 -17.76 -23.06 -49.09
C LEU A 759 -18.97 -22.97 -50.03
N ALA A 760 -19.12 -21.84 -50.74
CA ALA A 760 -20.17 -21.62 -51.74
C ALA A 760 -19.81 -22.15 -53.15
N SER A 761 -18.54 -22.48 -53.41
CA SER A 761 -18.02 -23.08 -54.65
C SER A 761 -17.88 -24.59 -54.54
#